data_AF-A0A9N9A5F0-F1
#
_entry.id   AF-A0A9N9A5F0-F1
#
_cell.length_a   1.000
_cell.length_b   1.000
_cell.length_c   1.000
_cell.angle_alpha   90.00
_cell.angle_beta   90.00
_cell.angle_gamma   90.00
#
_symmetry.space_group_name_H-M   'P 1'
#
loop_
_entity.id
_entity.type
_entity.pdbx_description
1 polymer ?
#
loop_
_entity_poly.entity_id
_entity_poly.type
_entity_poly.pdbx_seq_one_letter_code
_entity_poly.pdbx_strand_id
1 'polypeptide(L)'
;MLIKTPQGIPYDELFDTLLRKALPANFHFKRFSNTNLRVLSSNEGKHVFFFGLDLGLNASSVKTLVQDKYLTWLLLNEKEETRIYSMPLNMKFFISYGRELIGHRRMLTRDLYDHIEKEKKLVLKPVNGMGGFKVFKVENKMQIDRALKTLGLETAFIATNFINIKEEYRIFAYRPEDELEVLFCIKKTPMRIKGDGKKKIKELIFYKFSQSREGIDYEGTWKDVEEILAARNFCLDDILPEGTEINVTWRLNQVLGSETTVIERNNIPDKVLDIARNVFQILNMNFGCVDVAKCEKIERDAIDYVIVEANTAVLSDLFDFYSQEELIQVLKKSINHLLKRHVNTETILDNIKNTQKEDKKETKQIVTTYEEKASLKKQCINEACKSMQVSAKFYSHDYLSVIDDKIFMIAFDLGIENTTAVSICQNKDVTSQVLKYANVPSVEHKLFKMPEDQNANEGNYGLLDEIFQQAKEWNMNVIVKKRVGSGGMGVFRIQDEIELEKLSLIEMERGIVMSPYLDIKNEYRILTLNGEPLCIYKKNKLNLVGDGKSSFLELIIMNIKDKGLRNRVLSDFLDKQKESLDYVLKKGEKYSVTWKHNLDQGSIPEISEDAEINTQLLDLALRSTRAIGMTYAAVDIIETGDDGKLYVLEVNSTPTYYHFIAKNAQILNFGTLSTIQIGHLHQHKKLSQSASIDVKNCTS
;
A
#
# COMPACT_ATOMS: atom_id res chain seq x y z
N MET A 1 20.76 3.60 -5.12
CA MET A 1 21.07 5.01 -4.83
C MET A 1 20.28 5.43 -3.60
N LEU A 2 20.94 5.56 -2.44
CA LEU A 2 20.34 6.26 -1.32
C LEU A 2 19.95 7.67 -1.78
N ILE A 3 18.67 8.00 -1.66
CA ILE A 3 18.21 9.35 -1.96
C ILE A 3 18.74 10.24 -0.83
N LYS A 4 19.61 11.19 -1.20
CA LYS A 4 20.26 12.13 -0.28
C LYS A 4 19.61 13.51 -0.38
N THR A 5 19.68 14.26 0.71
CA THR A 5 19.38 15.69 0.74
C THR A 5 20.32 16.44 -0.22
N PRO A 6 20.02 17.70 -0.59
CA PRO A 6 20.94 18.47 -1.44
C PRO A 6 22.32 18.70 -0.79
N GLN A 7 22.43 18.54 0.53
CA GLN A 7 23.68 18.60 1.29
C GLN A 7 24.41 17.24 1.37
N GLY A 8 23.91 16.20 0.71
CA GLY A 8 24.53 14.87 0.67
C GLY A 8 24.23 13.97 1.87
N ILE A 9 23.33 14.38 2.78
CA ILE A 9 22.94 13.61 3.96
C ILE A 9 21.87 12.58 3.55
N PRO A 10 21.97 11.29 3.90
CA PRO A 10 20.88 10.34 3.69
C PRO A 10 19.60 10.79 4.42
N TYR A 11 18.44 10.77 3.74
CA TYR A 11 17.18 11.21 4.34
C TYR A 11 16.82 10.47 5.63
N ASP A 12 17.18 9.19 5.72
CA ASP A 12 16.94 8.38 6.91
C ASP A 12 17.72 8.88 8.14
N GLU A 13 18.95 9.37 7.97
CA GLU A 13 19.77 9.92 9.05
C GLU A 13 19.27 11.29 9.50
N LEU A 14 18.86 12.12 8.54
CA LEU A 14 18.22 13.40 8.83
C LEU A 14 16.92 13.16 9.61
N PHE A 15 16.12 12.18 9.20
CA PHE A 15 14.86 11.86 9.87
C PHE A 15 15.09 11.40 11.32
N ASP A 16 16.09 10.55 11.58
CA ASP A 16 16.47 10.13 12.93
C ASP A 16 16.83 11.32 13.82
N THR A 17 17.63 12.25 13.28
CA THR A 17 18.06 13.45 14.00
C THR A 17 16.87 14.34 14.37
N LEU A 18 15.95 14.56 13.43
CA LEU A 18 14.77 15.38 13.65
C LEU A 18 13.79 14.72 14.62
N LEU A 19 13.58 13.40 14.54
CA LEU A 19 12.73 12.66 15.49
C LEU A 19 13.26 12.77 16.93
N ARG A 20 14.58 12.67 17.15
CA ARG A 20 15.17 12.86 18.48
C ARG A 20 14.92 14.26 19.03
N LYS A 21 14.94 15.30 18.19
CA LYS A 21 14.61 16.68 18.58
C LYS A 21 13.11 16.91 18.79
N ALA A 22 12.26 16.16 18.09
CA ALA A 22 10.80 16.22 18.20
C ALA A 22 10.22 15.36 19.34
N LEU A 23 11.07 14.56 20.01
CA LEU A 23 10.67 13.57 21.00
C LEU A 23 9.99 14.23 22.23
N PRO A 24 8.81 13.74 22.67
CA PRO A 24 8.26 14.14 23.96
C PRO A 24 9.18 13.72 25.11
N ALA A 25 9.20 14.48 26.22
CA ALA A 25 10.17 14.30 27.30
C ALA A 25 10.15 12.89 27.96
N ASN A 26 9.01 12.20 27.94
CA ASN A 26 8.82 10.87 28.53
C ASN A 26 8.98 9.72 27.52
N PHE A 27 9.53 9.99 26.32
CA PHE A 27 9.74 9.00 25.27
C PHE A 27 11.21 8.75 24.99
N HIS A 28 11.49 7.55 24.48
CA HIS A 28 12.80 7.09 24.03
C HIS A 28 12.75 6.71 22.55
N PHE A 29 13.79 7.08 21.80
CA PHE A 29 13.93 6.73 20.38
C PHE A 29 14.80 5.49 20.21
N LYS A 30 14.36 4.56 19.35
CA LYS A 30 15.18 3.44 18.86
C LYS A 30 14.97 3.24 17.36
N ARG A 31 16.07 3.04 16.62
CA ARG A 31 16.08 2.57 15.23
C ARG A 31 16.54 1.11 15.18
N PHE A 32 15.89 0.30 14.35
CA PHE A 32 16.30 -1.08 14.10
C PHE A 32 17.24 -1.11 12.90
N SER A 33 18.43 -1.69 13.08
CA SER A 33 19.58 -1.54 12.18
C SER A 33 19.39 -2.08 10.76
N ASN A 34 18.37 -2.93 10.51
CA ASN A 34 18.22 -3.66 9.25
C ASN A 34 16.85 -3.43 8.54
N THR A 35 15.97 -2.60 9.11
CA THR A 35 14.55 -2.56 8.67
C THR A 35 13.99 -1.17 8.40
N ASN A 36 14.78 -0.09 8.51
CA ASN A 36 14.29 1.30 8.47
C ASN A 36 13.08 1.54 9.39
N LEU A 37 12.91 0.70 10.41
CA LEU A 37 11.90 0.81 11.43
C LEU A 37 12.44 1.66 12.57
N ARG A 38 11.61 2.60 13.02
CA ARG A 38 11.87 3.46 14.17
C ARG A 38 10.71 3.30 15.15
N VAL A 39 11.02 3.36 16.44
CA VAL A 39 10.02 3.37 17.50
C VAL A 39 10.32 4.48 18.49
N LEU A 40 9.27 5.21 18.87
CA LEU A 40 9.24 6.09 20.03
C LEU A 40 8.48 5.36 21.12
N SER A 41 9.11 5.12 22.27
CA SER A 41 8.48 4.37 23.38
C SER A 41 8.38 5.24 24.62
N SER A 42 7.19 5.34 25.21
CA SER A 42 7.02 6.00 26.50
C SER A 42 7.45 5.10 27.66
N ASN A 43 7.76 5.71 28.80
CA ASN A 43 7.95 4.97 30.06
C ASN A 43 6.69 4.19 30.50
N GLU A 44 5.51 4.57 30.00
CA GLU A 44 4.22 3.92 30.26
C GLU A 44 3.89 2.78 29.27
N GLY A 45 4.81 2.43 28.38
CA GLY A 45 4.62 1.34 27.41
C GLY A 45 3.80 1.72 26.16
N LYS A 46 3.64 3.02 25.86
CA LYS A 46 3.04 3.47 24.59
C LYS A 46 4.11 3.49 23.50
N HIS A 47 3.78 3.02 22.30
CA HIS A 47 4.70 2.96 21.18
C HIS A 47 4.15 3.71 19.97
N VAL A 48 5.00 4.49 19.31
CA VAL A 48 4.74 5.11 18.00
C VAL A 48 5.80 4.60 17.02
N PHE A 49 5.36 3.95 15.96
CA PHE A 49 6.27 3.42 14.93
C PHE A 49 6.32 4.33 13.71
N PHE A 50 7.49 4.39 13.10
CA PHE A 50 7.70 4.95 11.76
C PHE A 50 8.45 3.93 10.91
N PHE A 51 8.04 3.74 9.66
CA PHE A 51 8.65 2.79 8.75
C PHE A 51 9.08 3.51 7.47
N GLY A 52 10.39 3.53 7.19
CA GLY A 52 10.95 4.40 6.16
C GLY A 52 10.65 5.87 6.48
N LEU A 53 10.14 6.60 5.47
CA LEU A 53 9.75 8.01 5.55
C LEU A 53 8.22 8.21 5.69
N ASP A 54 7.48 7.16 6.06
CA ASP A 54 6.02 7.25 6.28
C ASP A 54 5.71 7.70 7.71
N LEU A 55 4.97 8.80 7.83
CA LEU A 55 4.53 9.34 9.13
C LEU A 55 3.33 8.59 9.72
N GLY A 56 2.70 7.66 9.02
CA GLY A 56 1.58 6.88 9.54
C GLY A 56 0.29 7.69 9.77
N LEU A 57 0.19 8.89 9.21
CA LEU A 57 -0.94 9.80 9.46
C LEU A 57 -2.19 9.48 8.62
N ASN A 58 -2.01 8.80 7.49
CA ASN A 58 -3.12 8.39 6.62
C ASN A 58 -3.49 6.92 6.89
N ALA A 59 -4.76 6.59 6.62
CA ALA A 59 -5.17 5.20 6.50
C ALA A 59 -4.47 4.53 5.30
N SER A 60 -4.19 3.23 5.41
CA SER A 60 -3.60 2.43 4.34
C SER A 60 -4.42 2.47 3.04
N SER A 61 -5.74 2.40 3.16
CA SER A 61 -6.64 2.52 2.01
C SER A 61 -6.58 3.89 1.35
N VAL A 62 -6.46 4.99 2.12
CA VAL A 62 -6.29 6.35 1.59
C VAL A 62 -4.97 6.46 0.81
N LYS A 63 -3.87 5.91 1.34
CA LYS A 63 -2.60 5.88 0.61
C LYS A 63 -2.72 5.13 -0.72
N THR A 64 -3.39 3.98 -0.71
CA THR A 64 -3.61 3.18 -1.93
C THR A 64 -4.51 3.90 -2.94
N LEU A 65 -5.59 4.53 -2.45
CA LEU A 65 -6.52 5.35 -3.24
C LEU A 65 -5.80 6.51 -3.93
N VAL A 66 -5.01 7.29 -3.17
CA VAL A 66 -4.32 8.48 -3.66
C VAL A 66 -3.22 8.13 -4.67
N GLN A 67 -2.56 6.98 -4.51
CA GLN A 67 -1.59 6.50 -5.49
C GLN A 67 -2.24 6.12 -6.83
N ASP A 68 -3.49 5.66 -6.78
CA ASP A 68 -4.28 5.33 -7.96
C ASP A 68 -4.93 6.59 -8.57
N LYS A 69 -4.34 7.04 -9.69
CA LYS A 69 -4.81 8.21 -10.44
C LYS A 69 -6.24 8.06 -10.97
N TYR A 70 -6.72 6.83 -11.21
CA TYR A 70 -8.09 6.59 -11.64
C TYR A 70 -9.08 6.79 -10.50
N LEU A 71 -8.84 6.09 -9.39
CA LEU A 71 -9.75 6.12 -8.25
C LEU A 71 -9.82 7.52 -7.66
N THR A 72 -8.69 8.23 -7.62
CA THR A 72 -8.63 9.64 -7.23
C THR A 72 -9.48 10.52 -8.16
N TRP A 73 -9.33 10.37 -9.49
CA TRP A 73 -10.14 11.12 -10.45
C TRP A 73 -11.63 10.83 -10.33
N LEU A 74 -12.03 9.55 -10.14
CA LEU A 74 -13.42 9.16 -9.98
C LEU A 74 -14.09 9.93 -8.84
N LEU A 75 -13.47 9.95 -7.66
CA LEU A 75 -14.04 10.61 -6.48
C LEU A 75 -14.08 12.13 -6.63
N LEU A 76 -13.04 12.73 -7.22
CA LEU A 76 -13.01 14.17 -7.46
C LEU A 76 -14.03 14.61 -8.52
N ASN A 77 -14.32 13.77 -9.51
CA ASN A 77 -15.27 14.08 -10.58
C ASN A 77 -16.74 13.88 -10.16
N GLU A 78 -17.01 13.14 -9.09
CA GLU A 78 -18.37 13.03 -8.53
C GLU A 78 -18.83 14.28 -7.78
N LYS A 79 -17.90 15.07 -7.26
CA LYS A 79 -18.17 16.19 -6.36
C LYS A 79 -18.15 17.50 -7.13
N GLU A 80 -19.22 18.28 -7.08
CA GLU A 80 -19.37 19.52 -7.85
C GLU A 80 -18.22 20.51 -7.60
N GLU A 81 -17.72 20.53 -6.35
CA GLU A 81 -16.67 21.42 -5.86
C GLU A 81 -15.31 21.18 -6.55
N THR A 82 -15.06 19.96 -7.04
CA THR A 82 -13.81 19.59 -7.71
C THR A 82 -14.00 19.16 -9.16
N ARG A 83 -15.22 18.80 -9.57
CA ARG A 83 -15.51 18.26 -10.90
C ARG A 83 -15.04 19.12 -12.05
N ILE A 84 -15.16 20.44 -11.91
CA ILE A 84 -14.71 21.40 -12.94
C ILE A 84 -13.18 21.55 -12.99
N TYR A 85 -12.47 21.16 -11.93
CA TYR A 85 -11.01 21.25 -11.84
C TYR A 85 -10.34 19.89 -12.04
N SER A 86 -11.03 18.80 -11.76
CA SER A 86 -10.56 17.45 -12.04
C SER A 86 -10.43 17.32 -13.55
N MET A 87 -9.20 17.10 -14.06
CA MET A 87 -8.89 17.04 -15.50
C MET A 87 -10.08 16.53 -16.32
N PRO A 88 -10.86 17.42 -16.95
CA PRO A 88 -12.04 17.02 -17.69
C PRO A 88 -11.74 17.07 -19.17
N LEU A 89 -11.99 15.95 -19.84
CA LEU A 89 -12.53 15.78 -21.19
C LEU A 89 -11.96 14.48 -21.76
N ASN A 90 -12.80 13.44 -21.72
CA ASN A 90 -12.57 12.11 -22.32
C ASN A 90 -11.43 11.27 -21.70
N MET A 91 -11.35 11.22 -20.37
CA MET A 91 -10.51 10.24 -19.69
C MET A 91 -11.09 8.83 -19.89
N LYS A 92 -10.63 8.10 -20.92
CA LYS A 92 -10.97 6.69 -21.10
C LYS A 92 -9.97 5.85 -20.31
N PHE A 93 -10.50 5.05 -19.37
CA PHE A 93 -9.71 4.18 -18.52
C PHE A 93 -9.64 2.78 -19.07
N PHE A 94 -8.47 2.20 -18.89
CA PHE A 94 -8.09 0.89 -19.39
C PHE A 94 -7.42 0.12 -18.26
N ILE A 95 -8.23 -0.34 -17.30
CA ILE A 95 -7.77 -1.12 -16.16
C ILE A 95 -8.48 -2.47 -16.19
N SER A 96 -7.71 -3.55 -16.25
CA SER A 96 -8.15 -4.85 -15.76
C SER A 96 -7.55 -5.05 -14.36
N TYR A 97 -8.40 -4.98 -13.34
CA TYR A 97 -8.06 -5.54 -12.04
C TYR A 97 -8.24 -7.07 -12.15
N GLY A 98 -7.20 -7.80 -12.57
CA GLY A 98 -7.26 -9.28 -12.68
C GLY A 98 -6.53 -9.87 -13.89
N ARG A 99 -6.60 -11.21 -14.03
CA ARG A 99 -5.92 -12.02 -15.08
C ARG A 99 -6.48 -11.84 -16.50
N GLU A 100 -7.47 -10.98 -16.72
CA GLU A 100 -8.11 -10.76 -18.02
C GLU A 100 -7.43 -9.67 -18.88
N LEU A 101 -6.14 -9.43 -18.66
CA LEU A 101 -5.32 -8.38 -19.29
C LEU A 101 -5.26 -8.47 -20.83
N ILE A 102 -5.37 -9.66 -21.44
CA ILE A 102 -5.03 -9.84 -22.85
C ILE A 102 -6.23 -9.65 -23.79
N GLY A 103 -7.44 -10.02 -23.36
CA GLY A 103 -8.66 -9.92 -24.16
C GLY A 103 -9.15 -8.47 -24.32
N HIS A 104 -9.14 -7.70 -23.23
CA HIS A 104 -9.62 -6.32 -23.25
C HIS A 104 -8.69 -5.39 -24.03
N ARG A 105 -7.36 -5.54 -23.92
CA ARG A 105 -6.38 -4.57 -24.44
C ARG A 105 -6.56 -4.21 -25.93
N ARG A 106 -6.96 -5.15 -26.79
CA ARG A 106 -7.21 -4.87 -28.21
C ARG A 106 -8.40 -3.93 -28.43
N MET A 107 -9.49 -4.11 -27.69
CA MET A 107 -10.65 -3.20 -27.74
C MET A 107 -10.24 -1.81 -27.23
N LEU A 108 -9.47 -1.78 -26.14
CA LEU A 108 -8.97 -0.56 -25.52
C LEU A 108 -8.05 0.25 -26.46
N THR A 109 -7.18 -0.42 -27.21
CA THR A 109 -6.34 0.25 -28.22
C THR A 109 -7.20 0.86 -29.35
N ARG A 110 -8.28 0.20 -29.76
CA ARG A 110 -9.20 0.76 -30.77
C ARG A 110 -9.89 2.03 -30.27
N ASP A 111 -10.34 2.03 -29.02
CA ASP A 111 -10.94 3.21 -28.40
C ASP A 111 -9.97 4.42 -28.36
N LEU A 112 -8.68 4.18 -28.14
CA LEU A 112 -7.64 5.21 -28.20
C LEU A 112 -7.47 5.75 -29.62
N TYR A 113 -7.55 4.89 -30.63
CA TYR A 113 -7.46 5.28 -32.04
C TYR A 113 -8.62 6.16 -32.47
N ASP A 114 -9.84 5.81 -32.08
CA ASP A 114 -11.02 6.61 -32.38
C ASP A 114 -10.96 7.97 -31.65
N HIS A 115 -10.28 8.01 -30.49
CA HIS A 115 -10.17 9.21 -29.67
C HIS A 115 -9.09 10.19 -30.16
N ILE A 116 -7.91 9.68 -30.54
CA ILE A 116 -6.83 10.54 -31.06
C ILE A 116 -7.20 11.21 -32.38
N GLU A 117 -8.07 10.57 -33.18
CA GLU A 117 -8.63 11.16 -34.40
C GLU A 117 -9.51 12.40 -34.11
N LYS A 118 -10.08 12.51 -32.90
CA LYS A 118 -10.95 13.63 -32.48
C LYS A 118 -10.18 14.74 -31.77
N GLU A 119 -9.43 14.40 -30.72
CA GLU A 119 -8.80 15.38 -29.82
C GLU A 119 -7.40 15.81 -30.27
N LYS A 120 -6.81 15.13 -31.27
CA LYS A 120 -5.50 15.39 -31.88
C LYS A 120 -4.27 15.21 -30.97
N LYS A 121 -4.39 15.37 -29.63
CA LYS A 121 -3.27 15.20 -28.68
C LYS A 121 -3.71 14.59 -27.35
N LEU A 122 -3.05 13.52 -26.93
CA LEU A 122 -3.30 12.81 -25.67
C LEU A 122 -2.02 12.65 -24.86
N VAL A 123 -2.18 12.40 -23.57
CA VAL A 123 -1.13 11.97 -22.64
C VAL A 123 -1.46 10.59 -22.11
N LEU A 124 -0.58 9.61 -22.37
CA LEU A 124 -0.66 8.26 -21.80
C LEU A 124 0.32 8.18 -20.63
N LYS A 125 -0.17 7.78 -19.45
CA LYS A 125 0.66 7.60 -18.25
C LYS A 125 0.20 6.39 -17.44
N PRO A 126 1.09 5.71 -16.71
CA PRO A 126 0.69 4.61 -15.86
C PRO A 126 -0.24 5.11 -14.73
N VAL A 127 -1.18 4.27 -14.30
CA VAL A 127 -2.04 4.56 -13.13
C VAL A 127 -1.14 4.84 -11.92
N ASN A 128 -0.22 3.91 -11.65
CA ASN A 128 0.79 4.01 -10.61
C ASN A 128 2.17 4.23 -11.23
N GLY A 129 2.88 5.28 -10.83
CA GLY A 129 4.20 5.60 -11.38
C GLY A 129 4.86 6.76 -10.65
N MET A 130 6.18 6.88 -10.79
CA MET A 130 7.01 7.87 -10.08
C MET A 130 7.79 8.73 -11.07
N GLY A 131 8.01 10.00 -10.73
CA GLY A 131 8.99 10.87 -11.40
C GLY A 131 8.73 11.11 -12.89
N GLY A 132 7.48 11.03 -13.36
CA GLY A 132 7.15 11.22 -14.78
C GLY A 132 7.68 10.12 -15.70
N PHE A 133 8.13 8.99 -15.15
CA PHE A 133 8.56 7.83 -15.93
C PHE A 133 7.37 7.22 -16.69
N LYS A 134 7.61 6.81 -17.95
CA LYS A 134 6.59 6.27 -18.87
C LYS A 134 5.36 7.17 -19.07
N VAL A 135 5.57 8.49 -19.09
CA VAL A 135 4.56 9.48 -19.49
C VAL A 135 4.81 9.90 -20.93
N PHE A 136 3.84 9.70 -21.80
CA PHE A 136 3.97 9.91 -23.25
C PHE A 136 2.93 10.90 -23.76
N LYS A 137 3.35 11.93 -24.48
CA LYS A 137 2.48 12.74 -25.33
C LYS A 137 2.34 12.02 -26.68
N VAL A 138 1.12 11.80 -27.14
CA VAL A 138 0.82 11.11 -28.40
C VAL A 138 -0.16 11.91 -29.25
N GLU A 139 0.06 11.91 -30.55
CA GLU A 139 -0.68 12.68 -31.56
C GLU A 139 -1.22 11.79 -32.69
N ASN A 140 -0.83 10.51 -32.74
CA ASN A 140 -1.26 9.56 -33.75
C ASN A 140 -1.17 8.10 -33.29
N LYS A 141 -1.76 7.19 -34.09
CA LYS A 141 -1.82 5.74 -33.80
C LYS A 141 -0.44 5.11 -33.61
N MET A 142 0.54 5.45 -34.44
CA MET A 142 1.91 4.91 -34.34
C MET A 142 2.58 5.28 -33.01
N GLN A 143 2.35 6.50 -32.52
CA GLN A 143 2.88 6.93 -31.22
C GLN A 143 2.17 6.22 -30.05
N ILE A 144 0.86 5.97 -30.16
CA ILE A 144 0.11 5.14 -29.20
C ILE A 144 0.72 3.73 -29.13
N ASP A 145 0.95 3.07 -30.25
CA ASP A 145 1.55 1.72 -30.29
C ASP A 145 2.90 1.66 -29.57
N ARG A 146 3.77 2.65 -29.81
CA ARG A 146 5.08 2.74 -29.15
C ARG A 146 4.95 2.97 -27.64
N ALA A 147 4.05 3.86 -27.22
CA ALA A 147 3.79 4.11 -25.81
C ALA A 147 3.26 2.85 -25.10
N LEU A 148 2.29 2.15 -25.70
CA LEU A 148 1.72 0.92 -25.16
C LEU A 148 2.74 -0.23 -25.10
N LYS A 149 3.64 -0.33 -26.09
CA LYS A 149 4.75 -1.28 -26.07
C LYS A 149 5.68 -0.99 -24.88
N THR A 150 6.00 0.28 -24.63
CA THR A 150 6.91 0.70 -23.56
C THR A 150 6.27 0.57 -22.17
N LEU A 151 4.97 0.85 -22.05
CA LEU A 151 4.21 0.62 -20.82
C LEU A 151 4.23 -0.86 -20.44
N GLY A 152 4.13 -1.76 -21.42
CA GLY A 152 4.08 -3.21 -21.22
C GLY A 152 2.65 -3.73 -21.07
N LEU A 153 2.46 -5.03 -21.28
CA LEU A 153 1.14 -5.67 -21.31
C LEU A 153 0.42 -5.68 -19.96
N GLU A 154 1.16 -5.72 -18.85
CA GLU A 154 0.62 -5.85 -17.49
C GLU A 154 0.41 -4.50 -16.78
N THR A 155 0.84 -3.40 -17.40
CA THR A 155 0.78 -2.07 -16.79
C THR A 155 -0.57 -1.42 -17.04
N ALA A 156 -1.32 -1.16 -15.98
CA ALA A 156 -2.50 -0.31 -16.02
C ALA A 156 -2.10 1.14 -16.34
N PHE A 157 -2.82 1.78 -17.27
CA PHE A 157 -2.54 3.13 -17.72
C PHE A 157 -3.81 3.94 -17.94
N ILE A 158 -3.63 5.26 -18.01
CA ILE A 158 -4.68 6.25 -18.19
C ILE A 158 -4.33 7.09 -19.40
N ALA A 159 -5.34 7.51 -20.16
CA ALA A 159 -5.19 8.44 -21.26
C ALA A 159 -6.01 9.69 -20.97
N THR A 160 -5.36 10.86 -21.03
CA THR A 160 -6.00 12.17 -20.83
C THR A 160 -5.77 13.05 -22.03
N ASN A 161 -6.62 14.04 -22.25
CA ASN A 161 -6.30 15.12 -23.18
C ASN A 161 -5.01 15.84 -22.76
N PHE A 162 -4.22 16.26 -23.74
CA PHE A 162 -3.06 17.10 -23.47
C PHE A 162 -3.51 18.51 -23.08
N ILE A 163 -3.01 19.00 -21.95
CA ILE A 163 -3.27 20.37 -21.46
C ILE A 163 -1.93 21.08 -21.37
N ASN A 164 -1.85 22.28 -21.95
CA ASN A 164 -0.65 23.10 -21.85
C ASN A 164 -0.59 23.78 -20.47
N ILE A 165 0.29 23.27 -19.62
CA ILE A 165 0.48 23.75 -18.25
C ILE A 165 1.53 24.86 -18.24
N LYS A 166 1.19 26.01 -17.64
CA LYS A 166 2.10 27.17 -17.51
C LYS A 166 2.95 27.08 -16.25
N GLU A 167 2.29 26.75 -15.14
CA GLU A 167 2.90 26.63 -13.82
C GLU A 167 2.08 25.63 -12.99
N GLU A 168 2.74 24.95 -12.07
CA GLU A 168 2.14 23.98 -11.17
C GLU A 168 2.43 24.37 -9.73
N TYR A 169 1.38 24.41 -8.90
CA TYR A 169 1.45 24.66 -7.48
C TYR A 169 1.31 23.32 -6.77
N ARG A 170 2.32 22.90 -6.03
CA ARG A 170 2.30 21.70 -5.20
C ARG A 170 2.17 22.11 -3.74
N ILE A 171 1.00 21.85 -3.17
CA ILE A 171 0.58 22.31 -1.85
C ILE A 171 0.70 21.15 -0.87
N PHE A 172 1.60 21.27 0.09
CA PHE A 172 1.77 20.31 1.17
C PHE A 172 0.92 20.75 2.36
N ALA A 173 0.15 19.82 2.92
CA ALA A 173 -0.75 20.15 4.00
C ALA A 173 -0.95 19.00 4.99
N TYR A 174 -1.45 19.39 6.16
CA TYR A 174 -1.78 18.53 7.29
C TYR A 174 -3.22 18.81 7.72
N ARG A 175 -4.03 17.76 7.94
CA ARG A 175 -5.49 17.85 8.19
C ARG A 175 -6.01 16.72 9.10
N PRO A 176 -5.62 16.66 10.39
CA PRO A 176 -6.05 15.59 11.30
C PRO A 176 -7.50 15.72 11.81
N GLU A 177 -8.05 16.94 11.87
CA GLU A 177 -9.32 17.26 12.53
C GLU A 177 -10.19 18.18 11.64
N ASP A 178 -10.33 17.81 10.36
CA ASP A 178 -11.07 18.51 9.30
C ASP A 178 -10.57 19.91 8.86
N GLU A 179 -9.79 20.62 9.67
CA GLU A 179 -9.13 21.87 9.27
C GLU A 179 -7.81 21.64 8.51
N LEU A 180 -7.69 22.25 7.33
CA LEU A 180 -6.48 22.17 6.49
C LEU A 180 -5.43 23.19 6.96
N GLU A 181 -4.33 22.69 7.52
CA GLU A 181 -3.12 23.46 7.72
C GLU A 181 -2.21 23.32 6.49
N VAL A 182 -2.07 24.40 5.71
CA VAL A 182 -1.06 24.45 4.65
C VAL A 182 0.31 24.61 5.28
N LEU A 183 1.15 23.60 5.06
CA LEU A 183 2.54 23.61 5.48
C LEU A 183 3.32 24.53 4.53
N PHE A 184 3.36 24.22 3.24
CA PHE A 184 3.98 25.08 2.23
C PHE A 184 3.49 24.79 0.84
N CYS A 185 3.85 25.66 -0.08
CA CYS A 185 3.65 25.47 -1.50
C CYS A 185 4.95 25.66 -2.25
N ILE A 186 5.22 24.77 -3.20
CA ILE A 186 6.24 25.02 -4.23
C ILE A 186 5.54 25.27 -5.56
N LYS A 187 6.06 26.25 -6.30
CA LYS A 187 5.68 26.51 -7.67
C LYS A 187 6.74 25.95 -8.62
N LYS A 188 6.31 25.10 -9.55
CA LYS A 188 7.12 24.59 -10.65
C LYS A 188 6.78 25.34 -11.93
N THR A 189 7.80 25.66 -12.71
CA THR A 189 7.68 26.16 -14.09
C THR A 189 8.56 25.36 -15.04
N PRO A 190 8.22 25.27 -16.34
CA PRO A 190 9.04 24.57 -17.31
C PRO A 190 10.51 24.99 -17.29
N MET A 191 11.40 24.05 -17.59
CA MET A 191 12.82 24.34 -17.76
C MET A 191 13.01 25.40 -18.85
N ARG A 192 13.63 26.53 -18.49
CA ARG A 192 14.06 27.58 -19.43
C ARG A 192 15.54 27.50 -19.72
N ILE A 193 15.96 27.69 -20.96
CA ILE A 193 17.35 28.01 -21.29
C ILE A 193 17.42 29.46 -21.76
N LYS A 194 18.52 30.13 -21.43
CA LYS A 194 18.81 31.49 -21.88
C LYS A 194 20.03 31.46 -22.79
N GLY A 195 19.92 32.05 -23.97
CA GLY A 195 21.01 32.13 -24.93
C GLY A 195 22.13 33.03 -24.43
N ASP A 196 23.36 32.55 -24.54
CA ASP A 196 24.59 33.31 -24.28
C ASP A 196 25.26 33.78 -25.59
N GLY A 197 24.61 33.53 -26.74
CA GLY A 197 25.14 33.85 -28.07
C GLY A 197 26.35 33.03 -28.50
N LYS A 198 26.74 32.00 -27.73
CA LYS A 198 27.98 31.23 -27.94
C LYS A 198 27.77 29.73 -27.96
N LYS A 199 27.07 29.18 -26.97
CA LYS A 199 26.85 27.74 -26.81
C LYS A 199 25.70 27.26 -27.69
N LYS A 200 25.80 26.00 -28.11
CA LYS A 200 24.70 25.29 -28.76
C LYS A 200 23.56 25.09 -27.76
N ILE A 201 22.33 25.01 -28.26
CA ILE A 201 21.15 24.75 -27.44
C ILE A 201 21.31 23.47 -26.62
N LYS A 202 21.83 22.37 -27.20
CA LYS A 202 22.10 21.13 -26.46
C LYS A 202 23.09 21.34 -25.31
N GLU A 203 24.10 22.18 -25.48
CA GLU A 203 25.10 22.48 -24.45
C GLU A 203 24.50 23.32 -23.32
N LEU A 204 23.61 24.27 -23.65
CA LEU A 204 22.86 25.05 -22.66
C LEU A 204 21.93 24.16 -21.83
N ILE A 205 21.26 23.19 -22.48
CA ILE A 205 20.41 22.19 -21.84
C ILE A 205 21.25 21.32 -20.90
N PHE A 206 22.35 20.73 -21.40
CA PHE A 206 23.26 19.91 -20.58
C PHE A 206 23.87 20.70 -19.42
N TYR A 207 24.27 21.94 -19.66
CA TYR A 207 24.78 22.80 -18.60
C TYR A 207 23.74 23.00 -17.51
N LYS A 208 22.50 23.36 -17.87
CA LYS A 208 21.43 23.52 -16.87
C LYS A 208 21.10 22.20 -16.16
N PHE A 209 21.19 21.05 -16.85
CA PHE A 209 21.07 19.74 -16.21
C PHE A 209 22.20 19.44 -15.23
N SER A 210 23.44 19.81 -15.55
CA SER A 210 24.58 19.64 -14.63
C SER A 210 24.45 20.46 -13.34
N GLN A 211 23.60 21.51 -13.37
CA GLN A 211 23.25 22.30 -12.19
C GLN A 211 22.07 21.71 -11.41
N SER A 212 21.26 20.83 -12.02
CA SER A 212 20.22 20.05 -11.34
C SER A 212 20.79 18.70 -10.86
N ARG A 213 20.25 18.12 -9.77
CA ARG A 213 20.82 16.93 -9.12
C ARG A 213 21.07 15.76 -10.10
N GLU A 214 22.10 14.96 -9.76
CA GLU A 214 22.76 13.92 -10.55
C GLU A 214 21.85 12.94 -11.32
N GLY A 215 22.28 12.64 -12.55
CA GLY A 215 22.22 11.30 -13.13
C GLY A 215 20.87 10.84 -13.67
N ILE A 216 20.52 11.24 -14.90
CA ILE A 216 19.42 10.62 -15.65
C ILE A 216 19.89 10.33 -17.07
N ASP A 217 19.60 9.11 -17.51
CA ASP A 217 19.74 8.68 -18.89
C ASP A 217 18.64 9.33 -19.76
N TYR A 218 19.05 10.26 -20.62
CA TYR A 218 18.20 11.22 -21.32
C TYR A 218 17.58 10.66 -22.62
N GLU A 219 17.81 9.39 -22.97
CA GLU A 219 17.42 8.88 -24.31
C GLU A 219 15.91 9.00 -24.63
N GLY A 220 15.04 9.11 -23.62
CA GLY A 220 13.59 9.31 -23.80
C GLY A 220 13.10 10.77 -23.95
N THR A 221 13.97 11.78 -23.78
CA THR A 221 13.58 13.20 -23.64
C THR A 221 13.93 14.10 -24.83
N TRP A 222 14.90 13.74 -25.68
CA TRP A 222 15.34 14.60 -26.80
C TRP A 222 14.24 14.89 -27.80
N LYS A 223 13.37 13.93 -28.09
CA LYS A 223 12.32 14.12 -29.08
C LYS A 223 11.31 15.22 -28.70
N ASP A 224 10.92 15.29 -27.43
CA ASP A 224 10.04 16.37 -26.95
C ASP A 224 10.72 17.74 -27.08
N VAL A 225 12.02 17.79 -26.78
CA VAL A 225 12.83 19.01 -26.91
C VAL A 225 12.93 19.44 -28.36
N GLU A 226 13.25 18.51 -29.26
CA GLU A 226 13.34 18.75 -30.71
C GLU A 226 12.03 19.31 -31.28
N GLU A 227 10.88 18.77 -30.87
CA GLU A 227 9.57 19.29 -31.29
C GLU A 227 9.34 20.73 -30.81
N ILE A 228 9.72 21.04 -29.56
CA ILE A 228 9.57 22.38 -28.96
C ILE A 228 10.50 23.41 -29.63
N LEU A 229 11.72 22.99 -29.98
CA LEU A 229 12.71 23.81 -30.69
C LEU A 229 12.29 24.04 -32.14
N ALA A 230 11.85 22.99 -32.84
CA ALA A 230 11.39 23.10 -34.23
C ALA A 230 10.21 24.06 -34.37
N ALA A 231 9.27 24.05 -33.40
CA ALA A 231 8.17 25.01 -33.35
C ALA A 231 8.60 26.48 -33.20
N ARG A 232 9.86 26.72 -32.81
CA ARG A 232 10.50 28.04 -32.69
C ARG A 232 11.58 28.26 -33.75
N ASN A 233 11.65 27.41 -34.78
CA ASN A 233 12.66 27.43 -35.83
C ASN A 233 14.10 27.27 -35.31
N PHE A 234 14.28 26.45 -34.26
CA PHE A 234 15.59 26.06 -33.75
C PHE A 234 15.77 24.53 -33.82
N CYS A 235 17.01 24.07 -33.82
CA CYS A 235 17.42 22.69 -33.58
C CYS A 235 18.46 22.61 -32.46
N LEU A 236 18.80 21.39 -32.02
CA LEU A 236 19.73 21.17 -30.90
C LEU A 236 21.15 21.72 -31.13
N ASP A 237 21.56 21.82 -32.40
CA ASP A 237 22.89 22.27 -32.80
C ASP A 237 23.00 23.78 -33.07
N ASP A 238 21.88 24.50 -33.03
CA ASP A 238 21.87 25.96 -33.21
C ASP A 238 22.44 26.68 -31.98
N ILE A 239 23.02 27.86 -32.22
CA ILE A 239 23.41 28.79 -31.15
C ILE A 239 22.21 29.67 -30.81
N LEU A 240 21.78 29.64 -29.55
CA LEU A 240 20.66 30.45 -29.09
C LEU A 240 21.12 31.91 -28.93
N PRO A 241 20.49 32.90 -29.61
CA PRO A 241 20.94 34.29 -29.56
C PRO A 241 20.94 34.84 -28.13
N GLU A 242 21.92 35.71 -27.84
CA GLU A 242 22.10 36.30 -26.51
C GLU A 242 20.80 36.93 -25.98
N GLY A 243 20.42 36.57 -24.76
CA GLY A 243 19.21 37.08 -24.12
C GLY A 243 17.89 36.39 -24.52
N THR A 244 17.89 35.55 -25.55
CA THR A 244 16.70 34.77 -25.93
C THR A 244 16.40 33.68 -24.91
N GLU A 245 15.16 33.58 -24.45
CA GLU A 245 14.73 32.53 -23.52
C GLU A 245 13.74 31.56 -24.18
N ILE A 246 13.97 30.26 -23.97
CA ILE A 246 13.14 29.19 -24.52
C ILE A 246 12.84 28.15 -23.45
N ASN A 247 11.56 27.77 -23.31
CA ASN A 247 11.18 26.58 -22.57
C ASN A 247 11.53 25.35 -23.41
N VAL A 248 12.17 24.34 -22.83
CA VAL A 248 12.63 23.13 -23.55
C VAL A 248 11.90 21.85 -23.17
N THR A 249 10.91 21.95 -22.27
CA THR A 249 10.06 20.82 -21.86
C THR A 249 8.63 21.30 -21.62
N TRP A 250 7.66 20.41 -21.85
CA TRP A 250 6.26 20.59 -21.44
C TRP A 250 5.96 19.88 -20.10
N ARG A 251 6.86 19.03 -19.62
CA ARG A 251 6.72 18.27 -18.37
C ARG A 251 7.33 19.06 -17.21
N LEU A 252 6.50 19.44 -16.24
CA LEU A 252 6.92 20.15 -15.03
C LEU A 252 7.42 19.14 -13.99
N ASN A 253 8.66 18.67 -14.17
CA ASN A 253 9.35 17.80 -13.23
C ASN A 253 10.76 18.32 -12.95
N GLN A 254 11.14 18.36 -11.68
CA GLN A 254 12.46 18.79 -11.22
C GLN A 254 13.59 17.91 -11.80
N VAL A 255 13.33 16.60 -11.91
CA VAL A 255 14.19 15.61 -12.59
C VAL A 255 14.43 15.99 -14.06
N LEU A 256 13.49 16.71 -14.68
CA LEU A 256 13.58 17.21 -16.06
C LEU A 256 14.02 18.69 -16.13
N GLY A 257 14.65 19.21 -15.06
CA GLY A 257 15.21 20.56 -15.03
C GLY A 257 14.18 21.67 -14.82
N SER A 258 12.96 21.35 -14.38
CA SER A 258 11.94 22.36 -14.08
C SER A 258 12.38 23.25 -12.93
N GLU A 259 12.13 24.56 -13.07
CA GLU A 259 12.45 25.53 -12.03
C GLU A 259 11.45 25.41 -10.88
N THR A 260 11.94 25.37 -9.65
CA THR A 260 11.14 25.20 -8.45
C THR A 260 11.39 26.36 -7.50
N THR A 261 10.32 26.97 -7.00
CA THR A 261 10.38 28.11 -6.08
C THR A 261 9.41 27.88 -4.91
N VAL A 262 9.85 28.13 -3.68
CA VAL A 262 8.97 28.10 -2.51
C VAL A 262 8.11 29.36 -2.53
N ILE A 263 6.80 29.20 -2.34
CA ILE A 263 5.83 30.30 -2.30
C ILE A 263 5.38 30.50 -0.86
N GLU A 264 5.53 31.73 -0.36
CA GLU A 264 5.00 32.11 0.95
C GLU A 264 3.48 31.96 0.98
N ARG A 265 2.93 31.57 2.14
CA ARG A 265 1.51 31.23 2.29
C ARG A 265 0.56 32.32 1.79
N ASN A 266 0.87 33.60 2.03
CA ASN A 266 0.05 34.74 1.61
C ASN A 266 0.08 35.01 0.10
N ASN A 267 1.02 34.39 -0.61
CA ASN A 267 1.20 34.53 -2.06
C ASN A 267 0.66 33.32 -2.84
N ILE A 268 0.11 32.31 -2.15
CA ILE A 268 -0.57 31.20 -2.80
C ILE A 268 -1.93 31.69 -3.30
N PRO A 269 -2.30 31.46 -4.58
CA PRO A 269 -3.62 31.87 -5.08
C PRO A 269 -4.77 31.24 -4.27
N ASP A 270 -5.77 32.03 -3.90
CA ASP A 270 -6.93 31.55 -3.10
C ASP A 270 -7.62 30.34 -3.74
N LYS A 271 -7.78 30.38 -5.07
CA LYS A 271 -8.36 29.28 -5.84
C LYS A 271 -7.56 27.98 -5.71
N VAL A 272 -6.24 28.07 -5.61
CA VAL A 272 -5.37 26.90 -5.39
C VAL A 272 -5.56 26.35 -3.98
N LEU A 273 -5.70 27.22 -2.96
CA LEU A 273 -5.98 26.83 -1.59
C LEU A 273 -7.35 26.15 -1.45
N ASP A 274 -8.38 26.67 -2.12
CA ASP A 274 -9.72 26.10 -2.12
C ASP A 274 -9.76 24.72 -2.79
N ILE A 275 -9.11 24.58 -3.95
CA ILE A 275 -8.95 23.28 -4.61
C ILE A 275 -8.23 22.29 -3.68
N ALA A 276 -7.11 22.69 -3.07
CA ALA A 276 -6.36 21.83 -2.17
C ALA A 276 -7.22 21.38 -0.96
N ARG A 277 -7.99 22.30 -0.36
CA ARG A 277 -8.90 21.98 0.76
C ARG A 277 -9.95 20.96 0.36
N ASN A 278 -10.59 21.15 -0.79
CA ASN A 278 -11.60 20.23 -1.29
C ASN A 278 -11.01 18.85 -1.59
N VAL A 279 -9.82 18.79 -2.22
CA VAL A 279 -9.15 17.52 -2.51
C VAL A 279 -8.79 16.77 -1.23
N PHE A 280 -8.20 17.44 -0.24
CA PHE A 280 -7.87 16.81 1.04
C PHE A 280 -9.11 16.28 1.78
N GLN A 281 -10.22 17.02 1.72
CA GLN A 281 -11.48 16.62 2.33
C GLN A 281 -12.13 15.43 1.60
N ILE A 282 -12.22 15.49 0.26
CA ILE A 282 -12.85 14.45 -0.57
C ILE A 282 -12.05 13.14 -0.50
N LEU A 283 -10.73 13.20 -0.53
CA LEU A 283 -9.87 12.01 -0.44
C LEU A 283 -9.59 11.57 1.00
N ASN A 284 -10.14 12.29 1.98
CA ASN A 284 -9.92 12.08 3.42
C ASN A 284 -8.43 11.94 3.77
N MET A 285 -7.60 12.80 3.20
CA MET A 285 -6.17 12.86 3.49
C MET A 285 -5.93 13.64 4.77
N ASN A 286 -5.04 13.12 5.62
CA ASN A 286 -4.55 13.79 6.83
C ASN A 286 -3.16 14.42 6.61
N PHE A 287 -2.38 13.90 5.66
CA PHE A 287 -1.04 14.41 5.36
C PHE A 287 -0.67 14.08 3.91
N GLY A 288 -0.07 15.03 3.21
CA GLY A 288 0.34 14.82 1.83
C GLY A 288 0.52 16.12 1.06
N CYS A 289 0.40 16.04 -0.26
CA CYS A 289 0.30 17.19 -1.14
C CYS A 289 -0.73 17.01 -2.24
N VAL A 290 -1.14 18.13 -2.82
CA VAL A 290 -1.95 18.21 -4.05
C VAL A 290 -1.20 19.06 -5.06
N ASP A 291 -1.17 18.61 -6.30
CA ASP A 291 -0.54 19.31 -7.43
C ASP A 291 -1.66 19.94 -8.26
N VAL A 292 -1.69 21.28 -8.31
CA VAL A 292 -2.69 22.09 -9.00
C VAL A 292 -1.99 22.91 -10.08
N ALA A 293 -2.30 22.64 -11.34
CA ALA A 293 -1.69 23.31 -12.48
C ALA A 293 -2.55 24.46 -12.99
N LYS A 294 -1.92 25.60 -13.26
CA LYS A 294 -2.50 26.67 -14.05
C LYS A 294 -2.26 26.39 -15.53
N CYS A 295 -3.31 26.38 -16.34
CA CYS A 295 -3.25 26.06 -17.76
C CYS A 295 -3.62 27.22 -18.66
N GLU A 296 -3.34 27.11 -19.96
CA GLU A 296 -4.02 27.95 -20.95
C GLU A 296 -5.52 27.76 -20.86
N LYS A 297 -6.27 28.86 -20.99
CA LYS A 297 -7.72 28.88 -20.75
C LYS A 297 -8.39 27.86 -21.67
N ILE A 298 -9.04 26.87 -21.08
CA ILE A 298 -9.79 25.88 -21.85
C ILE A 298 -11.14 26.51 -22.19
N GLU A 299 -11.33 26.86 -23.47
CA GLU A 299 -12.46 27.68 -23.94
C GLU A 299 -13.85 27.14 -23.57
N ARG A 300 -14.00 25.81 -23.41
CA ARG A 300 -15.30 25.19 -23.12
C ARG A 300 -15.90 25.60 -21.77
N ASP A 301 -15.09 25.91 -20.76
CA ASP A 301 -15.57 26.10 -19.37
C ASP A 301 -14.90 27.27 -18.61
N ALA A 302 -14.08 28.09 -19.29
CA ALA A 302 -13.27 29.14 -18.66
C ALA A 302 -12.37 28.66 -17.50
N ILE A 303 -12.01 27.37 -17.51
CA ILE A 303 -11.11 26.77 -16.54
C ILE A 303 -9.66 27.21 -16.83
N ASP A 304 -9.02 27.77 -15.81
CA ASP A 304 -7.60 28.16 -15.80
C ASP A 304 -6.75 27.35 -14.80
N TYR A 305 -7.37 26.45 -14.02
CA TYR A 305 -6.70 25.53 -13.10
C TYR A 305 -7.20 24.10 -13.23
N VAL A 306 -6.30 23.13 -13.14
CA VAL A 306 -6.61 21.69 -13.15
C VAL A 306 -5.88 20.97 -12.02
N ILE A 307 -6.55 19.97 -11.44
CA ILE A 307 -5.94 19.05 -10.47
C ILE A 307 -5.10 18.03 -11.26
N VAL A 308 -3.80 17.99 -10.99
CA VAL A 308 -2.83 17.11 -11.70
C VAL A 308 -2.72 15.76 -11.00
N GLU A 309 -2.42 15.79 -9.70
CA GLU A 309 -2.29 14.61 -8.84
C GLU A 309 -2.39 14.98 -7.35
N ALA A 310 -2.53 13.97 -6.51
CA ALA A 310 -2.34 14.07 -5.07
C ALA A 310 -1.34 12.99 -4.65
N ASN A 311 -0.57 13.26 -3.58
CA ASN A 311 0.43 12.33 -3.07
C ASN A 311 0.42 12.28 -1.54
N THR A 312 0.71 11.12 -0.97
CA THR A 312 0.86 10.94 0.49
C THR A 312 2.31 10.74 0.92
N ALA A 313 3.20 10.35 0.01
CA ALA A 313 4.63 10.14 0.25
C ALA A 313 5.42 11.42 -0.04
N VAL A 314 5.46 12.34 0.92
CA VAL A 314 5.97 13.71 0.71
C VAL A 314 7.08 14.13 1.67
N LEU A 315 7.49 13.27 2.61
CA LEU A 315 8.44 13.67 3.65
C LEU A 315 9.84 14.05 3.11
N SER A 316 10.29 13.41 2.03
CA SER A 316 11.53 13.80 1.34
C SER A 316 11.44 15.20 0.74
N ASP A 317 10.27 15.58 0.20
CA ASP A 317 10.05 16.93 -0.31
C ASP A 317 10.13 17.95 0.84
N LEU A 318 9.52 17.63 2.00
CA LEU A 318 9.61 18.49 3.19
C LEU A 318 11.08 18.71 3.62
N PHE A 319 11.89 17.66 3.63
CA PHE A 319 13.32 17.77 3.99
C PHE A 319 14.14 18.66 3.05
N ASP A 320 13.70 18.81 1.80
CA ASP A 320 14.39 19.63 0.81
C ASP A 320 14.07 21.12 0.91
N PHE A 321 12.90 21.48 1.46
CA PHE A 321 12.39 22.86 1.41
C PHE A 321 12.13 23.51 2.77
N TYR A 322 12.05 22.74 3.87
CA TYR A 322 11.80 23.28 5.20
C TYR A 322 13.07 23.58 6.00
N SER A 323 12.96 24.54 6.92
CA SER A 323 13.92 24.65 8.04
C SER A 323 13.80 23.45 8.99
N GLN A 324 14.88 23.15 9.72
CA GLN A 324 14.85 22.07 10.71
C GLN A 324 13.84 22.37 11.83
N GLU A 325 13.70 23.63 12.23
CA GLU A 325 12.77 24.07 13.27
C GLU A 325 11.31 23.78 12.88
N GLU A 326 10.91 24.11 11.65
CA GLU A 326 9.55 23.84 11.15
C GLU A 326 9.28 22.34 11.03
N LEU A 327 10.26 21.56 10.54
CA LEU A 327 10.14 20.10 10.47
C LEU A 327 9.90 19.49 11.85
N ILE A 328 10.62 19.97 12.86
CA ILE A 328 10.43 19.50 14.25
C ILE A 328 9.01 19.77 14.72
N GLN A 329 8.39 20.90 14.37
CA GLN A 329 7.00 21.18 14.73
C GLN A 329 6.01 20.24 14.03
N VAL A 330 6.20 19.98 12.74
CA VAL A 330 5.38 19.01 11.99
C VAL A 330 5.50 17.61 12.62
N LEU A 331 6.71 17.19 12.98
CA LEU A 331 6.93 15.90 13.64
C LEU A 331 6.28 15.84 15.03
N LYS A 332 6.38 16.90 15.84
CA LYS A 332 5.70 16.98 17.16
C LYS A 332 4.18 16.83 17.01
N LYS A 333 3.58 17.55 16.06
CA LYS A 333 2.13 17.43 15.75
C LYS A 333 1.78 16.01 15.32
N SER A 334 2.60 15.41 14.46
CA SER A 334 2.41 14.05 13.95
C SER A 334 2.45 13.01 15.07
N ILE A 335 3.46 13.08 15.95
CA ILE A 335 3.61 12.20 17.11
C ILE A 335 2.41 12.33 18.04
N ASN A 336 2.00 13.56 18.37
CA ASN A 336 0.85 13.81 19.24
C ASN A 336 -0.45 13.24 18.65
N HIS A 337 -0.67 13.37 17.34
CA HIS A 337 -1.84 12.79 16.67
C HIS A 337 -1.86 11.26 16.75
N LEU A 338 -0.74 10.60 16.50
CA LEU A 338 -0.62 9.14 16.59
C LEU A 338 -0.86 8.64 18.02
N LEU A 339 -0.39 9.38 19.03
CA LEU A 339 -0.62 9.06 20.43
C LEU A 339 -2.09 9.18 20.85
N LYS A 340 -2.84 10.15 20.32
CA LYS A 340 -4.28 10.31 20.59
C LYS A 340 -5.13 9.14 20.07
N ARG A 341 -4.70 8.51 18.96
CA ARG A 341 -5.45 7.40 18.30
C ARG A 341 -5.58 6.15 19.19
N HIS A 342 -4.74 6.01 20.21
CA HIS A 342 -4.74 4.86 21.12
C HIS A 342 -5.82 4.91 22.23
N VAL A 343 -6.75 5.88 22.20
CA VAL A 343 -7.75 6.07 23.27
C VAL A 343 -9.16 6.19 22.68
N ASN A 344 -9.93 5.09 22.72
CA ASN A 344 -11.38 5.04 23.00
C ASN A 344 -11.98 3.70 22.56
N THR A 345 -12.27 2.84 23.54
CA THR A 345 -12.72 1.44 23.32
C THR A 345 -14.10 1.12 23.88
N GLU A 346 -14.72 2.00 24.68
CA GLU A 346 -15.82 1.58 25.55
C GLU A 346 -17.21 1.52 24.89
N THR A 347 -17.46 2.16 23.73
CA THR A 347 -18.83 2.39 23.25
C THR A 347 -19.38 1.46 22.16
N ILE A 348 -18.66 0.42 21.71
CA ILE A 348 -19.06 -0.32 20.50
C ILE A 348 -19.63 -1.73 20.78
N LEU A 349 -19.23 -2.39 21.86
CA LEU A 349 -19.65 -3.78 22.16
C LEU A 349 -21.15 -3.92 22.48
N ASP A 350 -21.79 -2.90 23.05
CA ASP A 350 -23.21 -2.95 23.41
C ASP A 350 -24.13 -3.02 22.19
N ASN A 351 -23.68 -2.53 21.03
CA ASN A 351 -24.43 -2.64 19.78
C ASN A 351 -24.33 -4.05 19.17
N ILE A 352 -23.21 -4.76 19.36
CA ILE A 352 -22.96 -6.11 18.83
C ILE A 352 -23.90 -7.14 19.45
N LYS A 353 -24.14 -7.05 20.77
CA LYS A 353 -25.02 -7.98 21.50
C LYS A 353 -26.48 -7.88 21.03
N ASN A 354 -26.90 -6.74 20.47
CA ASN A 354 -28.26 -6.50 20.03
C ASN A 354 -28.52 -6.96 18.58
N THR A 355 -27.50 -7.02 17.71
CA THR A 355 -27.66 -7.44 16.29
C THR A 355 -27.68 -8.97 16.10
N GLN A 356 -27.33 -9.75 17.12
CA GLN A 356 -27.28 -11.23 17.04
C GLN A 356 -28.66 -11.92 17.02
N LYS A 357 -29.78 -11.17 16.99
CA LYS A 357 -31.15 -11.69 17.18
C LYS A 357 -32.01 -11.87 15.92
N GLU A 358 -31.50 -11.63 14.70
CA GLU A 358 -32.31 -11.80 13.48
C GLU A 358 -32.00 -13.07 12.67
N ASP A 359 -33.05 -13.65 12.07
CA ASP A 359 -33.13 -14.98 11.47
C ASP A 359 -32.08 -15.26 10.37
N LYS A 360 -31.39 -16.40 10.53
CA LYS A 360 -30.21 -16.80 9.75
C LYS A 360 -30.59 -17.79 8.64
N LYS A 361 -30.40 -17.40 7.37
CA LYS A 361 -30.40 -18.34 6.23
C LYS A 361 -29.00 -18.93 6.02
N GLU A 362 -28.89 -20.26 6.02
CA GLU A 362 -27.65 -20.97 5.66
C GLU A 362 -27.23 -20.66 4.22
N THR A 363 -26.04 -20.09 4.04
CA THR A 363 -25.43 -19.92 2.72
C THR A 363 -24.31 -20.95 2.54
N LYS A 364 -24.61 -22.08 1.90
CA LYS A 364 -23.66 -23.16 1.57
C LYS A 364 -22.83 -22.85 0.30
N GLN A 365 -22.26 -21.66 0.16
CA GLN A 365 -21.46 -21.34 -1.03
C GLN A 365 -19.98 -21.20 -0.69
N ILE A 366 -19.16 -22.11 -1.22
CA ILE A 366 -17.70 -22.03 -1.13
C ILE A 366 -17.25 -20.92 -2.10
N VAL A 367 -16.78 -19.81 -1.55
CA VAL A 367 -16.34 -18.63 -2.31
C VAL A 367 -14.88 -18.80 -2.69
N THR A 368 -14.58 -19.02 -3.97
CA THR A 368 -13.24 -19.40 -4.44
C THR A 368 -12.57 -18.34 -5.30
N THR A 369 -13.32 -17.57 -6.09
CA THR A 369 -12.79 -16.54 -6.99
C THR A 369 -12.73 -15.16 -6.33
N TYR A 370 -12.07 -14.18 -6.98
CA TYR A 370 -12.04 -12.82 -6.47
C TYR A 370 -13.42 -12.15 -6.60
N GLU A 371 -14.10 -12.39 -7.72
CA GLU A 371 -15.41 -11.83 -8.06
C GLU A 371 -16.48 -12.30 -7.06
N GLU A 372 -16.46 -13.59 -6.71
CA GLU A 372 -17.36 -14.15 -5.69
C GLU A 372 -17.09 -13.50 -4.31
N LYS A 373 -15.81 -13.30 -3.94
CA LYS A 373 -15.44 -12.62 -2.68
C LYS A 373 -15.87 -11.16 -2.68
N ALA A 374 -15.68 -10.46 -3.79
CA ALA A 374 -16.06 -9.05 -3.95
C ALA A 374 -17.58 -8.88 -3.87
N SER A 375 -18.34 -9.79 -4.49
CA SER A 375 -19.81 -9.82 -4.43
C SER A 375 -20.31 -10.03 -2.99
N LEU A 376 -19.76 -11.03 -2.29
CA LEU A 376 -20.12 -11.27 -0.88
C LEU A 376 -19.77 -10.07 0.01
N LYS A 377 -18.58 -9.48 -0.18
CA LYS A 377 -18.18 -8.24 0.50
C LYS A 377 -19.22 -7.14 0.30
N LYS A 378 -19.61 -6.88 -0.95
CA LYS A 378 -20.59 -5.84 -1.31
C LYS A 378 -21.93 -6.07 -0.65
N GLN A 379 -22.44 -7.31 -0.68
CA GLN A 379 -23.71 -7.66 -0.03
C GLN A 379 -23.67 -7.27 1.46
N CYS A 380 -22.61 -7.69 2.16
CA CYS A 380 -22.50 -7.46 3.58
C CYS A 380 -22.26 -5.98 3.95
N ILE A 381 -21.54 -5.22 3.12
CA ILE A 381 -21.42 -3.76 3.28
C ILE A 381 -22.81 -3.11 3.17
N ASN A 382 -23.61 -3.48 2.18
CA ASN A 382 -24.95 -2.92 2.00
C ASN A 382 -25.87 -3.23 3.19
N GLU A 383 -25.83 -4.46 3.71
CA GLU A 383 -26.59 -4.85 4.91
C GLU A 383 -26.17 -4.02 6.13
N ALA A 384 -24.87 -3.86 6.37
CA ALA A 384 -24.35 -3.03 7.46
C ALA A 384 -24.79 -1.56 7.31
N CYS A 385 -24.56 -0.98 6.13
CA CYS A 385 -24.91 0.41 5.86
C CYS A 385 -26.41 0.69 6.04
N LYS A 386 -27.27 -0.25 5.62
CA LYS A 386 -28.72 -0.19 5.85
C LYS A 386 -29.05 -0.18 7.33
N SER A 387 -28.44 -1.06 8.14
CA SER A 387 -28.68 -1.12 9.59
C SER A 387 -28.25 0.16 10.32
N MET A 388 -27.21 0.82 9.80
CA MET A 388 -26.62 2.02 10.39
C MET A 388 -27.15 3.34 9.80
N GLN A 389 -28.03 3.27 8.81
CA GLN A 389 -28.55 4.44 8.09
C GLN A 389 -27.44 5.30 7.45
N VAL A 390 -26.41 4.67 6.90
CA VAL A 390 -25.35 5.34 6.12
C VAL A 390 -25.39 4.90 4.65
N SER A 391 -24.80 5.70 3.77
CA SER A 391 -24.72 5.39 2.34
C SER A 391 -23.50 4.54 2.00
N ALA A 392 -23.62 3.68 1.00
CA ALA A 392 -22.51 2.95 0.39
C ALA A 392 -22.52 3.14 -1.13
N LYS A 393 -21.34 3.38 -1.71
CA LYS A 393 -21.12 3.41 -3.16
C LYS A 393 -19.97 2.48 -3.52
N PHE A 394 -20.01 1.90 -4.71
CA PHE A 394 -19.02 0.92 -5.16
C PHE A 394 -18.54 1.28 -6.56
N TYR A 395 -17.21 1.24 -6.75
CA TYR A 395 -16.55 1.64 -7.98
C TYR A 395 -15.57 0.56 -8.43
N SER A 396 -15.26 0.57 -9.73
CA SER A 396 -14.22 -0.27 -10.33
C SER A 396 -14.40 -1.76 -9.98
N HIS A 397 -15.57 -2.32 -10.33
CA HIS A 397 -15.94 -3.72 -10.01
C HIS A 397 -15.82 -4.05 -8.52
N ASP A 398 -16.35 -3.14 -7.68
CA ASP A 398 -16.36 -3.25 -6.22
C ASP A 398 -14.95 -3.28 -5.57
N TYR A 399 -13.91 -2.93 -6.32
CA TYR A 399 -12.55 -2.75 -5.80
C TYR A 399 -12.49 -1.61 -4.78
N LEU A 400 -13.13 -0.48 -5.09
CA LEU A 400 -13.30 0.63 -4.16
C LEU A 400 -14.72 0.62 -3.61
N SER A 401 -14.86 0.60 -2.28
CA SER A 401 -16.12 0.84 -1.59
C SER A 401 -16.02 2.13 -0.78
N VAL A 402 -17.00 3.02 -0.93
CA VAL A 402 -17.06 4.31 -0.26
C VAL A 402 -18.26 4.30 0.67
N ILE A 403 -18.04 4.55 1.96
CA ILE A 403 -19.11 4.59 2.96
C ILE A 403 -19.16 5.99 3.58
N ASP A 404 -20.37 6.57 3.64
CA ASP A 404 -20.63 7.93 4.14
C ASP A 404 -19.73 9.01 3.50
N ASP A 405 -19.31 8.80 2.24
CA ASP A 405 -18.36 9.63 1.49
C ASP A 405 -17.00 9.90 2.19
N LYS A 406 -16.66 9.16 3.26
CA LYS A 406 -15.45 9.41 4.09
C LYS A 406 -14.59 8.18 4.34
N ILE A 407 -15.19 7.00 4.27
CA ILE A 407 -14.52 5.72 4.54
C ILE A 407 -14.24 5.06 3.21
N PHE A 408 -12.96 4.81 2.94
CA PHE A 408 -12.51 4.15 1.73
C PHE A 408 -12.04 2.75 2.06
N MET A 409 -12.67 1.75 1.45
CA MET A 409 -12.23 0.36 1.49
C MET A 409 -11.65 0.00 0.12
N ILE A 410 -10.42 -0.49 0.10
CA ILE A 410 -9.72 -0.88 -1.13
C ILE A 410 -9.50 -2.39 -1.11
N ALA A 411 -10.06 -3.09 -2.09
CA ALA A 411 -10.14 -4.56 -2.10
C ALA A 411 -10.71 -5.11 -0.78
N PHE A 412 -9.83 -5.59 0.10
CA PHE A 412 -10.16 -6.14 1.42
C PHE A 412 -9.52 -5.36 2.58
N ASP A 413 -8.81 -4.27 2.28
CA ASP A 413 -8.41 -3.27 3.26
C ASP A 413 -9.65 -2.46 3.67
N LEU A 414 -9.96 -2.47 4.96
CA LEU A 414 -11.15 -1.82 5.52
C LEU A 414 -10.94 -0.32 5.75
N GLY A 415 -9.72 0.19 5.56
CA GLY A 415 -9.38 1.60 5.73
C GLY A 415 -9.30 2.06 7.18
N ILE A 416 -9.20 1.11 8.11
CA ILE A 416 -9.10 1.37 9.56
C ILE A 416 -7.65 1.59 9.97
N GLU A 417 -6.74 0.81 9.41
CA GLU A 417 -5.35 0.80 9.87
C GLU A 417 -4.55 1.91 9.21
N ASN A 418 -3.63 2.51 9.97
CA ASN A 418 -2.68 3.45 9.40
C ASN A 418 -1.64 2.71 8.55
N THR A 419 -1.04 3.43 7.62
CA THR A 419 -0.08 2.90 6.64
C THR A 419 1.13 2.21 7.28
N THR A 420 1.63 2.73 8.40
CA THR A 420 2.81 2.19 9.09
C THR A 420 2.52 0.85 9.75
N ALA A 421 1.40 0.73 10.47
CA ALA A 421 0.99 -0.52 11.11
C ALA A 421 0.74 -1.63 10.07
N VAL A 422 0.09 -1.29 8.95
CA VAL A 422 -0.07 -2.21 7.81
C VAL A 422 1.28 -2.64 7.23
N SER A 423 2.21 -1.70 7.06
CA SER A 423 3.56 -1.98 6.52
C SER A 423 4.36 -2.90 7.45
N ILE A 424 4.25 -2.72 8.77
CA ILE A 424 4.87 -3.62 9.76
C ILE A 424 4.36 -5.06 9.54
N CYS A 425 3.03 -5.24 9.53
CA CYS A 425 2.39 -6.55 9.36
C CYS A 425 2.75 -7.24 8.03
N GLN A 426 2.90 -6.47 6.94
CA GLN A 426 3.27 -7.02 5.63
C GLN A 426 4.71 -7.54 5.56
N ASN A 427 5.60 -7.04 6.42
CA ASN A 427 7.01 -7.42 6.46
C ASN A 427 7.28 -8.34 7.66
N LYS A 428 7.50 -9.63 7.38
CA LYS A 428 7.61 -10.69 8.42
C LYS A 428 8.75 -10.46 9.41
N ASP A 429 9.90 -10.02 8.92
CA ASP A 429 11.07 -9.63 9.73
C ASP A 429 10.78 -8.43 10.63
N VAL A 430 10.07 -7.43 10.12
CA VAL A 430 9.71 -6.21 10.86
C VAL A 430 8.70 -6.53 11.95
N THR A 431 7.68 -7.33 11.62
CA THR A 431 6.70 -7.84 12.60
C THR A 431 7.42 -8.60 13.72
N SER A 432 8.33 -9.52 13.39
CA SER A 432 9.09 -10.27 14.40
C SER A 432 9.94 -9.36 15.29
N GLN A 433 10.57 -8.32 14.74
CA GLN A 433 11.32 -7.33 15.52
C GLN A 433 10.44 -6.52 16.48
N VAL A 434 9.25 -6.10 16.03
CA VAL A 434 8.28 -5.37 16.89
C VAL A 434 7.78 -6.27 18.02
N LEU A 435 7.39 -7.50 17.72
CA LEU A 435 6.92 -8.45 18.73
C LEU A 435 8.02 -8.80 19.74
N LYS A 436 9.25 -9.05 19.28
CA LYS A 436 10.43 -9.28 20.15
C LYS A 436 10.71 -8.06 21.04
N TYR A 437 10.64 -6.85 20.48
CA TYR A 437 10.83 -5.61 21.24
C TYR A 437 9.77 -5.43 22.33
N ALA A 438 8.53 -5.82 22.07
CA ALA A 438 7.42 -5.79 23.02
C ALA A 438 7.35 -7.02 23.95
N ASN A 439 8.38 -7.89 23.94
CA ASN A 439 8.43 -9.14 24.70
C ASN A 439 7.22 -10.06 24.44
N VAL A 440 6.73 -10.10 23.20
CA VAL A 440 5.64 -10.97 22.77
C VAL A 440 6.24 -12.26 22.17
N PRO A 441 5.93 -13.45 22.72
CA PRO A 441 6.37 -14.73 22.18
C PRO A 441 5.97 -14.87 20.70
N SER A 442 6.97 -14.97 19.83
CA SER A 442 6.76 -15.04 18.39
C SER A 442 7.83 -15.88 17.72
N VAL A 443 7.50 -16.45 16.57
CA VAL A 443 8.49 -17.15 15.73
C VAL A 443 9.47 -16.12 15.19
N GLU A 444 10.77 -16.37 15.37
CA GLU A 444 11.81 -15.45 14.90
C GLU A 444 11.87 -15.42 13.38
N HIS A 445 11.94 -14.22 12.80
CA HIS A 445 12.10 -14.00 11.37
C HIS A 445 13.27 -13.05 11.12
N LYS A 446 14.29 -13.51 10.38
CA LYS A 446 15.49 -12.72 10.04
C LYS A 446 15.53 -12.42 8.55
N LEU A 447 15.79 -11.15 8.21
CA LEU A 447 15.95 -10.69 6.83
C LEU A 447 17.44 -10.75 6.46
N PHE A 448 17.72 -11.34 5.31
CA PHE A 448 19.01 -11.31 4.64
C PHE A 448 18.82 -10.59 3.31
N LYS A 449 19.40 -9.39 3.18
CA LYS A 449 19.27 -8.53 2.01
C LYS A 449 20.60 -7.83 1.78
N MET A 450 20.97 -7.65 0.51
CA MET A 450 22.11 -6.82 0.15
C MET A 450 21.92 -5.38 0.65
N PRO A 451 22.98 -4.76 1.21
CA PRO A 451 23.00 -3.32 1.48
C PRO A 451 22.71 -2.54 0.20
N GLU A 452 21.94 -1.47 0.28
CA GLU A 452 21.51 -0.68 -0.89
C GLU A 452 22.68 0.07 -1.59
N ASP A 453 23.85 0.09 -0.95
CA ASP A 453 25.06 0.82 -1.37
C ASP A 453 26.17 -0.06 -1.94
N GLN A 454 26.05 -1.39 -1.86
CA GLN A 454 27.05 -2.28 -2.46
C GLN A 454 26.71 -2.51 -3.94
N ASN A 455 27.67 -2.19 -4.83
CA ASN A 455 27.59 -2.57 -6.22
C ASN A 455 27.57 -4.11 -6.30
N ALA A 456 26.66 -4.67 -7.10
CA ALA A 456 26.52 -6.11 -7.34
C ALA A 456 27.81 -6.80 -7.89
N ASN A 457 28.89 -6.04 -8.11
CA ASN A 457 30.18 -6.47 -8.64
C ASN A 457 31.22 -6.81 -7.55
N GLU A 458 30.97 -6.47 -6.26
CA GLU A 458 31.82 -6.90 -5.15
C GLU A 458 31.23 -8.19 -4.56
N GLY A 459 31.92 -9.31 -4.75
CA GLY A 459 31.38 -10.67 -4.54
C GLY A 459 30.61 -10.92 -3.24
N ASN A 460 29.52 -11.69 -3.38
CA ASN A 460 28.44 -11.91 -2.41
C ASN A 460 28.75 -12.87 -1.23
N TYR A 461 30.02 -13.16 -0.93
CA TYR A 461 30.38 -14.25 -0.01
C TYR A 461 29.90 -14.00 1.43
N GLY A 462 29.98 -12.77 1.93
CA GLY A 462 29.59 -12.45 3.31
C GLY A 462 28.11 -12.69 3.63
N LEU A 463 27.19 -12.36 2.71
CA LEU A 463 25.75 -12.57 2.95
C LEU A 463 25.38 -14.06 2.93
N LEU A 464 26.02 -14.85 2.04
CA LEU A 464 25.82 -16.31 2.04
C LEU A 464 26.35 -16.92 3.33
N ASP A 465 27.52 -16.49 3.80
CA ASP A 465 28.08 -16.96 5.07
C ASP A 465 27.14 -16.66 6.25
N GLU A 466 26.55 -15.46 6.30
CA GLU A 466 25.54 -15.11 7.31
C GLU A 466 24.29 -16.00 7.22
N ILE A 467 23.80 -16.28 6.00
CA ILE A 467 22.66 -17.17 5.76
C ILE A 467 22.98 -18.60 6.25
N PHE A 468 24.15 -19.14 5.90
CA PHE A 468 24.57 -20.48 6.30
C PHE A 468 24.83 -20.58 7.80
N GLN A 469 25.47 -19.58 8.39
CA GLN A 469 25.67 -19.51 9.84
C GLN A 469 24.33 -19.54 10.56
N GLN A 470 23.37 -18.72 10.11
CA GLN A 470 22.04 -18.71 10.72
C GLN A 470 21.32 -20.05 10.56
N ALA A 471 21.42 -20.67 9.38
CA ALA A 471 20.81 -21.97 9.14
C ALA A 471 21.41 -23.05 10.07
N LYS A 472 22.73 -23.04 10.29
CA LYS A 472 23.42 -23.94 11.22
C LYS A 472 22.98 -23.73 12.67
N GLU A 473 22.82 -22.48 13.12
CA GLU A 473 22.25 -22.16 14.43
C GLU A 473 20.84 -22.73 14.62
N TRP A 474 20.09 -22.87 13.53
CA TRP A 474 18.76 -23.49 13.49
C TRP A 474 18.80 -24.96 12.99
N ASN A 475 19.91 -25.66 13.23
CA ASN A 475 20.10 -27.09 12.93
C ASN A 475 19.87 -27.46 11.45
N MET A 476 20.14 -26.55 10.52
CA MET A 476 19.87 -26.70 9.09
C MET A 476 18.44 -27.15 8.82
N ASN A 477 17.45 -26.71 9.60
CA ASN A 477 16.04 -26.98 9.34
C ASN A 477 15.27 -25.67 9.39
N VAL A 478 15.20 -25.00 8.24
CA VAL A 478 14.77 -23.59 8.15
C VAL A 478 13.64 -23.42 7.14
N ILE A 479 12.85 -22.37 7.35
CA ILE A 479 11.88 -21.90 6.39
C ILE A 479 12.43 -20.68 5.67
N VAL A 480 12.57 -20.75 4.35
CA VAL A 480 12.95 -19.63 3.49
C VAL A 480 11.71 -19.11 2.77
N LYS A 481 11.51 -17.78 2.83
CA LYS A 481 10.34 -17.12 2.24
C LYS A 481 10.61 -15.70 1.81
N LYS A 482 9.74 -15.19 0.93
CA LYS A 482 9.73 -13.77 0.56
C LYS A 482 9.31 -12.91 1.74
N ARG A 483 9.92 -11.72 1.83
CA ARG A 483 9.62 -10.73 2.87
C ARG A 483 8.13 -10.38 2.91
N VAL A 484 7.59 -9.98 1.76
CA VAL A 484 6.17 -9.70 1.53
C VAL A 484 5.58 -10.81 0.65
N GLY A 485 4.40 -11.30 1.01
CA GLY A 485 3.72 -12.35 0.25
C GLY A 485 2.56 -12.93 1.03
N SER A 486 1.67 -13.63 0.33
CA SER A 486 0.43 -14.19 0.87
C SER A 486 0.18 -15.63 0.42
N GLY A 487 -0.67 -16.35 1.15
CA GLY A 487 -1.16 -17.66 0.75
C GLY A 487 -0.10 -18.76 0.69
N GLY A 488 1.02 -18.62 1.41
CA GLY A 488 2.08 -19.64 1.49
C GLY A 488 2.89 -19.85 0.21
N MET A 489 2.72 -18.98 -0.79
CA MET A 489 3.49 -19.01 -2.05
C MET A 489 4.94 -18.61 -1.80
N GLY A 490 5.88 -19.36 -2.39
CA GLY A 490 7.32 -19.10 -2.20
C GLY A 490 7.79 -19.30 -0.77
N VAL A 491 7.18 -20.25 -0.05
CA VAL A 491 7.59 -20.68 1.30
C VAL A 491 8.13 -22.10 1.21
N PHE A 492 9.42 -22.24 1.45
CA PHE A 492 10.19 -23.48 1.31
C PHE A 492 10.74 -23.91 2.66
N ARG A 493 10.65 -25.21 2.96
CA ARG A 493 11.39 -25.83 4.06
C ARG A 493 12.67 -26.40 3.47
N ILE A 494 13.80 -25.97 4.00
CA ILE A 494 15.14 -26.32 3.52
C ILE A 494 15.86 -27.10 4.61
N GLN A 495 16.42 -28.25 4.22
CA GLN A 495 17.19 -29.13 5.10
C GLN A 495 18.58 -29.47 4.59
N ASP A 496 18.98 -28.84 3.48
CA ASP A 496 20.18 -29.15 2.71
C ASP A 496 20.90 -27.85 2.32
N GLU A 497 22.23 -27.85 2.43
CA GLU A 497 23.05 -26.66 2.15
C GLU A 497 22.99 -26.27 0.66
N ILE A 498 22.96 -27.24 -0.27
CA ILE A 498 22.94 -26.97 -1.71
C ILE A 498 21.58 -26.36 -2.11
N GLU A 499 20.48 -26.84 -1.54
CA GLU A 499 19.15 -26.26 -1.74
C GLU A 499 19.09 -24.82 -1.20
N LEU A 500 19.68 -24.57 -0.02
CA LEU A 500 19.76 -23.23 0.56
C LEU A 500 20.56 -22.27 -0.31
N GLU A 501 21.71 -22.71 -0.83
CA GLU A 501 22.56 -21.92 -1.72
C GLU A 501 21.79 -21.51 -2.98
N LYS A 502 21.19 -22.48 -3.68
CA LYS A 502 20.45 -22.25 -4.91
C LYS A 502 19.31 -21.25 -4.71
N LEU A 503 18.52 -21.42 -3.66
CA LEU A 503 17.39 -20.53 -3.39
C LEU A 503 17.84 -19.13 -2.99
N SER A 504 18.92 -19.03 -2.21
CA SER A 504 19.50 -17.76 -1.79
C SER A 504 20.03 -16.97 -2.97
N LEU A 505 20.75 -17.63 -3.89
CA LEU A 505 21.27 -17.01 -5.12
C LEU A 505 20.15 -16.50 -6.04
N ILE A 506 19.00 -17.19 -6.13
CA ILE A 506 17.89 -16.79 -7.00
C ILE A 506 17.16 -15.54 -6.47
N GLU A 507 16.99 -15.43 -5.15
CA GLU A 507 16.18 -14.36 -4.54
C GLU A 507 17.05 -13.26 -3.88
N MET A 508 18.37 -13.32 -4.08
CA MET A 508 19.37 -12.45 -3.46
C MET A 508 19.15 -10.95 -3.73
N GLU A 509 18.70 -10.60 -4.94
CA GLU A 509 18.42 -9.21 -5.32
C GLU A 509 17.24 -8.59 -4.55
N ARG A 510 16.30 -9.42 -4.07
CA ARG A 510 15.04 -8.96 -3.44
C ARG A 510 15.04 -9.10 -1.93
N GLY A 511 16.02 -9.83 -1.38
CA GLY A 511 16.14 -10.18 0.03
C GLY A 511 15.25 -11.37 0.41
N ILE A 512 15.80 -12.26 1.22
CA ILE A 512 15.12 -13.45 1.74
C ILE A 512 14.83 -13.29 3.23
N VAL A 513 13.72 -13.85 3.69
CA VAL A 513 13.42 -13.98 5.12
C VAL A 513 13.51 -15.44 5.52
N MET A 514 14.22 -15.70 6.61
CA MET A 514 14.37 -17.04 7.19
C MET A 514 13.76 -17.11 8.59
N SER A 515 13.21 -18.26 8.94
CA SER A 515 12.79 -18.61 10.30
C SER A 515 13.17 -20.06 10.61
N PRO A 516 13.31 -20.48 11.89
CA PRO A 516 13.46 -21.89 12.20
C PRO A 516 12.20 -22.66 11.77
N TYR A 517 12.37 -23.93 11.39
CA TYR A 517 11.25 -24.84 11.26
C TYR A 517 10.80 -25.28 12.65
N LEU A 518 9.51 -25.14 12.93
CA LEU A 518 8.87 -25.63 14.15
C LEU A 518 7.88 -26.73 13.78
N ASP A 519 7.83 -27.79 14.58
CA ASP A 519 6.75 -28.76 14.47
C ASP A 519 5.48 -28.17 15.08
N ILE A 520 4.45 -27.99 14.26
CA ILE A 520 3.22 -27.30 14.63
C ILE A 520 2.12 -28.34 14.85
N LYS A 521 1.71 -28.49 16.10
CA LYS A 521 0.57 -29.32 16.50
C LYS A 521 -0.72 -28.67 16.06
N ASN A 522 -0.92 -27.40 16.43
CA ASN A 522 -2.12 -26.63 16.13
C ASN A 522 -1.74 -25.23 15.62
N GLU A 523 -2.49 -24.72 14.65
CA GLU A 523 -2.43 -23.31 14.24
C GLU A 523 -3.82 -22.70 14.43
N TYR A 524 -3.87 -21.61 15.18
CA TYR A 524 -5.09 -20.86 15.50
C TYR A 524 -5.05 -19.50 14.81
N ARG A 525 -6.23 -18.98 14.46
CA ARG A 525 -6.41 -17.60 14.02
C ARG A 525 -7.39 -16.89 14.95
N ILE A 526 -6.95 -15.75 15.46
CA ILE A 526 -7.71 -14.89 16.36
C ILE A 526 -7.98 -13.58 15.61
N LEU A 527 -9.23 -13.33 15.26
CA LEU A 527 -9.65 -12.03 14.73
C LEU A 527 -9.93 -11.09 15.90
N THR A 528 -9.35 -9.91 15.85
CA THR A 528 -9.46 -8.88 16.89
C THR A 528 -9.93 -7.56 16.31
N LEU A 529 -10.67 -6.81 17.11
CA LEU A 529 -11.11 -5.45 16.78
C LEU A 529 -11.19 -4.65 18.07
N ASN A 530 -10.49 -3.51 18.12
CA ASN A 530 -10.44 -2.64 19.29
C ASN A 530 -10.07 -3.38 20.58
N GLY A 531 -9.09 -4.28 20.51
CA GLY A 531 -8.65 -5.02 21.70
C GLY A 531 -9.60 -6.13 22.16
N GLU A 532 -10.61 -6.47 21.37
CA GLU A 532 -11.57 -7.53 21.69
C GLU A 532 -11.53 -8.66 20.65
N PRO A 533 -11.70 -9.93 21.04
CA PRO A 533 -11.81 -11.02 20.09
C PRO A 533 -13.17 -11.05 19.41
N LEU A 534 -13.14 -11.14 18.10
CA LEU A 534 -14.32 -11.38 17.29
C LEU A 534 -14.54 -12.87 17.08
N CYS A 535 -13.46 -13.62 16.82
CA CYS A 535 -13.51 -15.04 16.54
C CYS A 535 -12.16 -15.69 16.81
N ILE A 536 -12.19 -16.90 17.36
CA ILE A 536 -11.03 -17.79 17.52
C ILE A 536 -11.36 -19.10 16.83
N TYR A 537 -10.52 -19.49 15.87
CA TYR A 537 -10.67 -20.79 15.21
C TYR A 537 -9.33 -21.45 14.96
N LYS A 538 -9.34 -22.78 15.00
CA LYS A 538 -8.24 -23.66 14.63
C LYS A 538 -8.25 -23.91 13.12
N LYS A 539 -7.07 -23.97 12.51
CA LYS A 539 -6.86 -24.35 11.11
C LYS A 539 -6.43 -25.81 11.04
N ASN A 540 -7.37 -26.71 10.75
CA ASN A 540 -7.07 -28.12 10.61
C ASN A 540 -6.47 -28.41 9.23
N LYS A 541 -5.29 -29.04 9.21
CA LYS A 541 -4.63 -29.49 7.99
C LYS A 541 -5.58 -30.36 7.14
N LEU A 542 -5.43 -30.26 5.83
CA LEU A 542 -6.11 -31.17 4.92
C LEU A 542 -5.50 -32.57 5.07
N ASN A 543 -6.28 -33.49 5.62
CA ASN A 543 -5.94 -34.90 5.71
C ASN A 543 -6.84 -35.71 4.76
N LEU A 544 -6.22 -36.51 3.90
CA LEU A 544 -6.91 -37.54 3.14
C LEU A 544 -7.09 -38.75 4.05
N VAL A 545 -8.23 -39.40 3.94
CA VAL A 545 -8.52 -40.66 4.63
C VAL A 545 -8.61 -41.73 3.56
N GLY A 546 -7.76 -42.74 3.66
CA GLY A 546 -7.80 -43.88 2.76
C GLY A 546 -9.12 -44.64 2.89
N ASP A 547 -9.68 -45.04 1.77
CA ASP A 547 -10.83 -45.95 1.69
C ASP A 547 -10.41 -47.39 1.33
N GLY A 548 -9.10 -47.60 1.10
CA GLY A 548 -8.52 -48.87 0.66
C GLY A 548 -8.77 -49.20 -0.81
N LYS A 549 -9.29 -48.25 -1.61
CA LYS A 549 -9.65 -48.46 -3.02
C LYS A 549 -9.11 -47.36 -3.93
N SER A 550 -9.32 -46.11 -3.56
CA SER A 550 -8.94 -44.95 -4.37
C SER A 550 -7.46 -44.64 -4.22
N SER A 551 -6.85 -44.26 -5.34
CA SER A 551 -5.48 -43.77 -5.34
C SER A 551 -5.40 -42.41 -4.64
N PHE A 552 -4.19 -42.03 -4.26
CA PHE A 552 -3.90 -40.75 -3.66
C PHE A 552 -4.38 -39.58 -4.54
N LEU A 553 -4.14 -39.67 -5.86
CA LEU A 553 -4.62 -38.68 -6.82
C LEU A 553 -6.15 -38.61 -6.88
N GLU A 554 -6.83 -39.76 -6.88
CA GLU A 554 -8.29 -39.82 -6.87
C GLU A 554 -8.85 -39.18 -5.60
N LEU A 555 -8.29 -39.48 -4.44
CA LEU A 555 -8.69 -38.89 -3.15
C LEU A 555 -8.48 -37.36 -3.14
N ILE A 556 -7.41 -36.86 -3.75
CA ILE A 556 -7.18 -35.41 -3.94
C ILE A 556 -8.24 -34.82 -4.87
N ILE A 557 -8.47 -35.41 -6.05
CA ILE A 557 -9.44 -34.90 -7.03
C ILE A 557 -10.86 -34.89 -6.45
N MET A 558 -11.24 -35.93 -5.71
CA MET A 558 -12.53 -36.00 -5.01
C MET A 558 -12.65 -34.87 -3.99
N ASN A 559 -11.62 -34.64 -3.17
CA ASN A 559 -11.63 -33.51 -2.24
C ASN A 559 -11.66 -32.17 -2.98
N ILE A 560 -10.98 -32.02 -4.14
CA ILE A 560 -11.04 -30.81 -4.98
C ILE A 560 -12.46 -30.53 -5.45
N LYS A 561 -13.15 -31.55 -5.98
CA LYS A 561 -14.52 -31.42 -6.48
C LYS A 561 -15.53 -31.13 -5.36
N ASP A 562 -15.40 -31.76 -4.20
CA ASP A 562 -16.35 -31.60 -3.09
C ASP A 562 -16.08 -30.37 -2.20
N LYS A 563 -14.82 -29.97 -2.04
CA LYS A 563 -14.41 -28.93 -1.07
C LYS A 563 -13.83 -27.66 -1.72
N GLY A 564 -13.82 -27.57 -3.06
CA GLY A 564 -13.35 -26.39 -3.79
C GLY A 564 -11.86 -26.09 -3.62
N LEU A 565 -11.03 -27.12 -3.41
CA LEU A 565 -9.57 -26.95 -3.31
C LEU A 565 -9.01 -26.39 -4.62
N ARG A 566 -8.13 -25.40 -4.53
CA ARG A 566 -7.52 -24.79 -5.73
C ARG A 566 -6.45 -25.70 -6.34
N ASN A 567 -6.28 -25.61 -7.67
CA ASN A 567 -5.21 -26.26 -8.45
C ASN A 567 -3.78 -26.05 -7.89
N ARG A 568 -3.55 -25.05 -7.03
CA ARG A 568 -2.23 -24.80 -6.40
C ARG A 568 -1.82 -25.88 -5.38
N VAL A 569 -2.76 -26.60 -4.78
CA VAL A 569 -2.44 -27.72 -3.88
C VAL A 569 -1.79 -28.87 -4.66
N LEU A 570 -2.23 -29.07 -5.91
CA LEU A 570 -1.63 -30.04 -6.82
C LEU A 570 -0.21 -29.64 -7.24
N SER A 571 0.06 -28.35 -7.54
CA SER A 571 1.40 -27.94 -8.00
C SER A 571 2.50 -28.11 -6.93
N ASP A 572 2.25 -27.67 -5.69
CA ASP A 572 3.21 -27.82 -4.59
C ASP A 572 3.49 -29.33 -4.28
N PHE A 573 2.51 -30.19 -4.56
CA PHE A 573 2.59 -31.63 -4.35
C PHE A 573 3.34 -32.35 -5.48
N LEU A 574 3.03 -32.01 -6.74
CA LEU A 574 3.62 -32.61 -7.95
C LEU A 574 5.15 -32.42 -8.03
N ASP A 575 5.66 -31.33 -7.46
CA ASP A 575 7.10 -31.03 -7.46
C ASP A 575 7.91 -31.88 -6.47
N LYS A 576 7.28 -32.47 -5.43
CA LYS A 576 8.00 -33.18 -4.35
C LYS A 576 7.85 -34.70 -4.35
N GLN A 577 6.81 -35.28 -4.96
CA GLN A 577 6.63 -36.75 -4.97
C GLN A 577 6.00 -37.27 -6.28
N LYS A 578 6.83 -37.39 -7.32
CA LYS A 578 6.44 -38.03 -8.61
C LYS A 578 6.10 -39.52 -8.47
N GLU A 579 6.48 -40.20 -7.39
CA GLU A 579 6.43 -41.67 -7.28
C GLU A 579 5.22 -42.22 -6.48
N SER A 580 4.28 -41.38 -6.01
CA SER A 580 3.24 -41.80 -5.04
C SER A 580 1.78 -41.49 -5.46
N LEU A 581 1.51 -40.98 -6.66
CA LEU A 581 0.15 -40.56 -7.04
C LEU A 581 -0.84 -41.73 -7.17
N ASP A 582 -0.34 -42.89 -7.59
CA ASP A 582 -1.14 -44.12 -7.75
C ASP A 582 -1.25 -44.95 -6.46
N TYR A 583 -0.58 -44.51 -5.37
CA TYR A 583 -0.62 -45.20 -4.10
C TYR A 583 -2.03 -45.22 -3.52
N VAL A 584 -2.54 -46.40 -3.16
CA VAL A 584 -3.84 -46.56 -2.50
C VAL A 584 -3.64 -46.55 -0.98
N LEU A 585 -4.11 -45.47 -0.33
CA LEU A 585 -4.09 -45.35 1.13
C LEU A 585 -4.96 -46.43 1.77
N LYS A 586 -4.44 -47.09 2.82
CA LYS A 586 -5.21 -48.14 3.50
C LYS A 586 -6.47 -47.55 4.13
N LYS A 587 -7.52 -48.36 4.23
CA LYS A 587 -8.79 -47.93 4.83
C LYS A 587 -8.56 -47.38 6.25
N GLY A 588 -8.92 -46.12 6.47
CA GLY A 588 -8.77 -45.41 7.75
C GLY A 588 -7.40 -44.76 7.99
N GLU A 589 -6.42 -44.99 7.12
CA GLU A 589 -5.12 -44.33 7.17
C GLU A 589 -5.29 -42.84 6.84
N LYS A 590 -4.67 -41.96 7.64
CA LYS A 590 -4.69 -40.51 7.45
C LYS A 590 -3.37 -40.05 6.86
N TYR A 591 -3.44 -39.30 5.77
CA TYR A 591 -2.27 -38.69 5.15
C TYR A 591 -2.45 -37.18 5.04
N SER A 592 -1.48 -36.41 5.51
CA SER A 592 -1.50 -34.95 5.42
C SER A 592 -0.91 -34.49 4.09
N VAL A 593 -1.72 -33.83 3.26
CA VAL A 593 -1.31 -33.43 1.89
C VAL A 593 -0.24 -32.33 1.91
N THR A 594 -0.23 -31.52 2.97
CA THR A 594 0.72 -30.42 3.14
C THR A 594 1.06 -30.26 4.62
N TRP A 595 2.29 -29.82 4.89
CA TRP A 595 2.71 -29.47 6.25
C TRP A 595 2.20 -28.08 6.68
N LYS A 596 1.66 -27.27 5.76
CA LYS A 596 1.17 -25.90 6.00
C LYS A 596 -0.30 -25.89 6.44
N HIS A 597 -0.67 -25.14 7.47
CA HIS A 597 -2.08 -24.98 7.91
C HIS A 597 -2.80 -23.83 7.17
N ASN A 598 -2.77 -23.84 5.83
CA ASN A 598 -3.32 -22.74 5.03
C ASN A 598 -4.73 -23.06 4.49
N LEU A 599 -5.70 -22.16 4.74
CA LEU A 599 -7.07 -22.27 4.24
C LEU A 599 -7.15 -22.24 2.69
N ASP A 600 -6.32 -21.41 2.04
CA ASP A 600 -6.24 -21.38 0.58
C ASP A 600 -5.60 -22.64 -0.03
N GLN A 601 -4.94 -23.46 0.81
CA GLN A 601 -4.42 -24.78 0.45
C GLN A 601 -5.30 -25.93 0.99
N GLY A 602 -6.52 -25.63 1.47
CA GLY A 602 -7.49 -26.66 1.85
C GLY A 602 -7.71 -26.91 3.33
N SER A 603 -6.99 -26.21 4.19
CA SER A 603 -7.21 -26.35 5.63
C SER A 603 -8.64 -25.94 6.00
N ILE A 604 -9.20 -26.59 7.01
CA ILE A 604 -10.59 -26.40 7.43
C ILE A 604 -10.60 -25.55 8.71
N PRO A 605 -11.29 -24.39 8.73
CA PRO A 605 -11.47 -23.64 9.96
C PRO A 605 -12.50 -24.34 10.86
N GLU A 606 -12.15 -24.52 12.14
CA GLU A 606 -13.00 -25.08 13.19
C GLU A 606 -12.97 -24.16 14.41
N ILE A 607 -14.13 -23.80 14.95
CA ILE A 607 -14.20 -22.95 16.16
C ILE A 607 -13.46 -23.63 17.31
N SER A 608 -12.67 -22.87 18.04
CA SER A 608 -12.02 -23.35 19.26
C SER A 608 -12.98 -23.23 20.44
N GLU A 609 -13.37 -24.35 21.05
CA GLU A 609 -14.28 -24.39 22.21
C GLU A 609 -13.56 -24.50 23.56
N ASP A 610 -12.25 -24.75 23.55
CA ASP A 610 -11.44 -24.88 24.76
C ASP A 610 -11.20 -23.50 25.40
N ALA A 611 -11.80 -23.27 26.56
CA ALA A 611 -11.77 -21.98 27.25
C ALA A 611 -10.38 -21.61 27.79
N GLU A 612 -9.59 -22.60 28.22
CA GLU A 612 -8.28 -22.36 28.81
C GLU A 612 -7.30 -21.93 27.72
N ILE A 613 -7.23 -22.69 26.61
CA ILE A 613 -6.37 -22.32 25.48
C ILE A 613 -6.82 -21.00 24.86
N ASN A 614 -8.14 -20.77 24.75
CA ASN A 614 -8.68 -19.53 24.19
C ASN A 614 -8.26 -18.29 25.00
N THR A 615 -8.17 -18.41 26.32
CA THR A 615 -7.70 -17.32 27.19
C THR A 615 -6.24 -16.97 26.90
N GLN A 616 -5.38 -17.98 26.74
CA GLN A 616 -3.95 -17.78 26.42
C GLN A 616 -3.76 -17.22 25.00
N LEU A 617 -4.49 -17.77 24.02
CA LEU A 617 -4.52 -17.28 22.64
C LEU A 617 -4.96 -15.82 22.58
N LEU A 618 -5.98 -15.47 23.36
CA LEU A 618 -6.49 -14.11 23.43
C LEU A 618 -5.46 -13.15 24.00
N ASP A 619 -4.88 -13.44 25.16
CA ASP A 619 -3.84 -12.58 25.75
C ASP A 619 -2.71 -12.31 24.76
N LEU A 620 -2.21 -13.38 24.12
CA LEU A 620 -1.12 -13.29 23.16
C LEU A 620 -1.50 -12.49 21.91
N ALA A 621 -2.72 -12.66 21.39
CA ALA A 621 -3.23 -11.89 20.27
C ALA A 621 -3.37 -10.39 20.62
N LEU A 622 -3.94 -10.06 21.79
CA LEU A 622 -4.12 -8.68 22.22
C LEU A 622 -2.81 -7.97 22.54
N ARG A 623 -1.81 -8.69 23.05
CA ARG A 623 -0.46 -8.14 23.23
C ARG A 623 0.19 -7.88 21.88
N SER A 624 -0.01 -8.75 20.90
CA SER A 624 0.52 -8.59 19.53
C SER A 624 -0.06 -7.37 18.83
N THR A 625 -1.39 -7.19 18.87
CA THR A 625 -2.04 -6.04 18.24
C THR A 625 -1.70 -4.73 18.92
N ARG A 626 -1.66 -4.70 20.26
CA ARG A 626 -1.18 -3.54 21.03
C ARG A 626 0.28 -3.19 20.72
N ALA A 627 1.15 -4.19 20.59
CA ALA A 627 2.56 -3.98 20.27
C ALA A 627 2.77 -3.31 18.90
N ILE A 628 1.93 -3.61 17.91
CA ILE A 628 2.02 -3.02 16.57
C ILE A 628 1.19 -1.72 16.46
N GLY A 629 0.17 -1.55 17.31
CA GLY A 629 -0.80 -0.47 17.22
C GLY A 629 -1.95 -0.76 16.25
N MET A 630 -2.33 -2.03 16.12
CA MET A 630 -3.42 -2.48 15.24
C MET A 630 -4.78 -2.32 15.93
N THR A 631 -5.72 -1.70 15.24
CA THR A 631 -7.12 -1.61 15.68
C THR A 631 -7.88 -2.87 15.28
N TYR A 632 -7.64 -3.39 14.08
CA TYR A 632 -8.24 -4.56 13.46
C TYR A 632 -7.14 -5.45 12.87
N ALA A 633 -7.07 -6.69 13.32
CA ALA A 633 -6.09 -7.65 12.81
C ALA A 633 -6.56 -9.10 13.00
N ALA A 634 -5.97 -10.01 12.22
CA ALA A 634 -5.98 -11.42 12.58
C ALA A 634 -4.58 -11.86 13.00
N VAL A 635 -4.46 -12.43 14.19
CA VAL A 635 -3.21 -12.97 14.71
C VAL A 635 -3.24 -14.48 14.53
N ASP A 636 -2.24 -15.01 13.85
CA ASP A 636 -2.03 -16.45 13.75
C ASP A 636 -1.04 -16.90 14.82
N ILE A 637 -1.47 -17.87 15.62
CA ILE A 637 -0.71 -18.39 16.75
C ILE A 637 -0.56 -19.90 16.57
N ILE A 638 0.66 -20.40 16.74
CA ILE A 638 0.96 -21.82 16.69
C ILE A 638 1.14 -22.38 18.10
N GLU A 639 0.75 -23.64 18.27
CA GLU A 639 1.13 -24.50 19.39
C GLU A 639 2.19 -25.49 18.90
N THR A 640 3.36 -25.47 19.52
CA THR A 640 4.48 -26.36 19.19
C THR A 640 4.20 -27.79 19.64
N GLY A 641 4.64 -28.77 18.85
CA GLY A 641 4.38 -30.19 19.10
C GLY A 641 5.22 -30.81 20.22
N ASP A 642 6.40 -30.26 20.49
CA ASP A 642 7.37 -30.76 21.46
C ASP A 642 7.07 -30.31 22.90
N ASP A 643 6.74 -29.03 23.10
CA ASP A 643 6.53 -28.45 24.43
C ASP A 643 5.17 -27.75 24.63
N GLY A 644 4.30 -27.75 23.61
CA GLY A 644 2.95 -27.18 23.70
C GLY A 644 2.91 -25.67 23.86
N LYS A 645 4.03 -24.96 23.65
CA LYS A 645 4.09 -23.50 23.82
C LYS A 645 3.43 -22.77 22.66
N LEU A 646 2.90 -21.59 22.99
CA LEU A 646 2.25 -20.70 22.05
C LEU A 646 3.20 -19.63 21.52
N TYR A 647 3.26 -19.48 20.20
CA TYR A 647 4.03 -18.44 19.53
C TYR A 647 3.20 -17.76 18.44
N VAL A 648 3.28 -16.44 18.36
CA VAL A 648 2.75 -15.69 17.23
C VAL A 648 3.55 -16.05 15.98
N LEU A 649 2.86 -16.53 14.95
CA LEU A 649 3.43 -16.85 13.64
C LEU A 649 3.38 -15.64 12.71
N GLU A 650 2.21 -15.00 12.61
CA GLU A 650 1.99 -13.80 11.78
C GLU A 650 0.88 -12.92 12.34
N VAL A 651 0.97 -11.61 12.07
CA VAL A 651 -0.12 -10.65 12.28
C VAL A 651 -0.57 -10.13 10.92
N ASN A 652 -1.84 -10.34 10.59
CA ASN A 652 -2.43 -9.94 9.33
C ASN A 652 -3.23 -8.64 9.50
N SER A 653 -2.86 -7.60 8.75
CA SER A 653 -3.51 -6.29 8.79
C SER A 653 -4.77 -6.18 7.92
N THR A 654 -4.88 -6.99 6.88
CA THR A 654 -6.06 -7.07 6.01
C THR A 654 -6.59 -8.51 5.98
N PRO A 655 -6.99 -9.07 7.13
CA PRO A 655 -7.35 -10.47 7.21
C PRO A 655 -8.62 -10.75 6.39
N THR A 656 -8.56 -11.80 5.58
CA THR A 656 -9.73 -12.34 4.90
C THR A 656 -10.36 -13.44 5.74
N TYR A 657 -11.69 -13.48 5.78
CA TYR A 657 -12.46 -14.41 6.60
C TYR A 657 -13.62 -15.06 5.83
N TYR A 658 -13.59 -14.98 4.49
CA TYR A 658 -14.58 -15.62 3.61
C TYR A 658 -14.68 -17.13 3.81
N HIS A 659 -13.52 -17.80 3.94
CA HIS A 659 -13.47 -19.24 4.23
C HIS A 659 -14.12 -19.60 5.57
N PHE A 660 -14.02 -18.69 6.54
CA PHE A 660 -14.67 -18.84 7.84
C PHE A 660 -16.18 -18.59 7.73
N ILE A 661 -16.61 -17.47 7.13
CA ILE A 661 -18.04 -17.14 6.94
C ILE A 661 -18.76 -18.24 6.14
N ALA A 662 -18.18 -18.73 5.05
CA ALA A 662 -18.80 -19.77 4.21
C ALA A 662 -19.12 -21.06 4.98
N LYS A 663 -18.38 -21.35 6.07
CA LYS A 663 -18.59 -22.53 6.91
C LYS A 663 -19.29 -22.23 8.24
N ASN A 664 -19.25 -20.98 8.69
CA ASN A 664 -19.68 -20.55 10.02
C ASN A 664 -20.55 -19.28 9.96
N ALA A 665 -21.37 -19.14 8.90
CA ALA A 665 -22.25 -17.98 8.66
C ALA A 665 -23.19 -17.67 9.83
N GLN A 666 -23.34 -18.61 10.77
CA GLN A 666 -24.14 -18.47 11.97
C GLN A 666 -23.44 -17.70 13.12
N ILE A 667 -22.12 -17.46 13.06
CA ILE A 667 -21.33 -16.99 14.22
C ILE A 667 -20.83 -15.55 14.03
N LEU A 668 -20.37 -15.19 12.83
CA LEU A 668 -19.89 -13.85 12.51
C LEU A 668 -20.30 -13.53 11.08
N ASN A 669 -21.07 -12.45 10.85
CA ASN A 669 -21.33 -11.95 9.51
C ASN A 669 -20.56 -10.65 9.26
N PHE A 670 -20.18 -10.40 8.01
CA PHE A 670 -19.43 -9.21 7.61
C PHE A 670 -20.23 -7.93 7.90
N GLY A 671 -21.58 -8.03 7.95
CA GLY A 671 -22.47 -6.96 8.41
C GLY A 671 -22.14 -6.45 9.82
N THR A 672 -21.85 -7.35 10.76
CA THR A 672 -21.48 -7.01 12.16
C THR A 672 -20.14 -6.29 12.21
N LEU A 673 -19.15 -6.74 11.42
CA LEU A 673 -17.83 -6.11 11.37
C LEU A 673 -17.88 -4.73 10.73
N SER A 674 -18.52 -4.60 9.58
CA SER A 674 -18.73 -3.29 8.95
C SER A 674 -19.52 -2.36 9.85
N THR A 675 -20.49 -2.86 10.62
CA THR A 675 -21.26 -2.04 11.57
C THR A 675 -20.40 -1.47 12.70
N ILE A 676 -19.53 -2.29 13.29
CA ILE A 676 -18.56 -1.86 14.32
C ILE A 676 -17.59 -0.82 13.75
N GLN A 677 -17.18 -1.01 12.50
CA GLN A 677 -16.13 -0.21 11.85
C GLN A 677 -16.64 1.16 11.40
N ILE A 678 -17.81 1.20 10.77
CA ILE A 678 -18.51 2.44 10.45
C ILE A 678 -18.90 3.15 11.76
N GLY A 679 -19.30 2.40 12.80
CA GLY A 679 -19.64 2.95 14.12
C GLY A 679 -18.47 3.66 14.79
N HIS A 680 -17.26 3.08 14.74
CA HIS A 680 -16.03 3.71 15.23
C HIS A 680 -15.69 5.00 14.48
N LEU A 681 -15.77 4.97 13.14
CA LEU A 681 -15.48 6.12 12.28
C LEU A 681 -16.54 7.23 12.41
N HIS A 682 -17.79 6.86 12.74
CA HIS A 682 -18.88 7.81 12.97
C HIS A 682 -18.89 8.40 14.41
N GLN A 683 -18.47 7.64 15.43
CA GLN A 683 -18.36 8.13 16.82
C GLN A 683 -17.25 9.16 17.01
N HIS A 684 -16.12 9.05 16.31
CA HIS A 684 -15.07 10.08 16.32
C HIS A 684 -15.59 11.47 15.90
N LYS A 685 -16.65 11.54 15.07
CA LYS A 685 -17.30 12.80 14.68
C LYS A 685 -18.24 13.39 15.73
N LYS A 686 -18.97 12.57 16.50
CA LYS A 686 -19.83 13.09 17.58
C LYS A 686 -19.00 13.69 18.72
N LEU A 687 -17.82 13.11 19.00
CA LEU A 687 -16.90 13.63 20.00
C LEU A 687 -16.18 14.91 19.54
N SER A 688 -15.80 15.03 18.25
CA SER A 688 -15.22 16.28 17.74
C SER A 688 -16.24 17.42 17.61
N GLN A 689 -17.53 17.11 17.35
CA GLN A 689 -18.61 18.11 17.34
C GLN A 689 -19.12 18.51 18.73
N SER A 690 -18.86 17.73 19.77
CA SER A 690 -19.19 18.08 21.17
C SER A 690 -18.03 18.70 21.94
N ALA A 691 -16.81 18.65 21.39
CA ALA A 691 -15.63 19.34 21.90
C ALA A 691 -15.51 20.80 21.42
N SER A 692 -16.47 21.32 20.66
CA SER A 692 -16.67 22.77 20.45
C SER A 692 -17.25 23.42 21.71
N ILE A 693 -16.51 23.32 22.82
CA ILE A 693 -16.76 24.12 24.02
C ILE A 693 -16.24 25.54 23.74
N ASP A 694 -17.18 26.39 23.35
CA ASP A 694 -17.28 27.83 23.59
C ASP A 694 -15.96 28.58 23.87
N VAL A 695 -15.17 28.86 22.82
CA VAL A 695 -13.99 29.76 22.87
C VAL A 695 -14.44 31.24 22.86
N LYS A 696 -15.41 31.60 23.71
CA LYS A 696 -15.85 33.00 23.88
C LYS A 696 -15.76 33.59 25.27
N ASN A 697 -15.29 32.87 26.28
CA ASN A 697 -15.08 33.45 27.61
C ASN A 697 -13.73 33.05 28.22
N CYS A 698 -12.65 33.69 27.75
CA CYS A 698 -11.41 33.86 28.51
C CYS A 698 -10.73 35.17 28.08
N THR A 699 -11.35 36.29 28.45
CA THR A 699 -10.67 37.57 28.62
C THR A 699 -10.82 37.98 30.08
N SER A 700 -9.80 37.70 30.88
CA SER A 700 -9.35 38.48 32.03
C SER A 700 -8.01 37.93 32.48
#